data_AF-A0A8H5GDM9-F1
#
_entry.id   AF-A0A8H5GDM9-F1
#
_cell.length_a   1.000
_cell.length_b   1.000
_cell.length_c   1.000
_cell.angle_alpha   90.00
_cell.angle_beta   90.00
_cell.angle_gamma   90.00
#
_symmetry.space_group_name_H-M   'P 1'
#
loop_
_entity.id
_entity.type
_entity.pdbx_description
1 polymer ?
#
loop_
_entity_poly.entity_id
_entity_poly.type
_entity_poly.pdbx_seq_one_letter_code
_entity_poly.pdbx_strand_id
1 'polypeptide(L)'
;MPTACPYCGSIGESTKSLRAHITQKKFCRQKDEQAFYESDSDPEAPMDWTPTTEPDSENNSENDIGYFQPTSSHCSSTLPVSIEEIEDDPSNEAKSVYGNVNNYVYAMPYPGPAGMSLHDSCMPTSFEAAYQRQTEAKLPPWTPFKSEQEWELARWLISSGASQKKIDKFCMLDMIRDRIEPSFHNSRSLLQLVDSLESGPAFQCTPIRIEGDLKDANGNLQTEMVELWHRDPVDIVKELMGNIEFRGKQQYAPVQHYRDAEMMNREYSEMWTCNWWWNVQKKIPNEYGTVTPVIIASDQTQLSTFSGDKKAWPVYLSIGNIEKNIRRKPSSRAFLLLGYLPVSKLECFSKNQRSQVAHQLFHDCMKKMLEPLESAGRNGVKMMCADGFERLAYLLLAAYMADYPEQCLICCCKENSCPRCTVKPEERGQLLYNISRSPTLTLIALEAQSQGEKPEEFQSLNLRPINPFWRDLPHCNIFECITPDLLHQLHKGVFGDHVAKWAKSAMGRQTLAEKEIDRRFRTMTAHPNLRHFSKGISSVSQWTGNEYRAMSKVYPGIVAGAVDERVVHAVTAVEDFMHYAHFEVHTDQSLAAMDAAWSTFHEKKNVFLELGLRTHFNISKLHNVSHYSESIRSRGTNDGFNTESSERLHIDLAKSGYRASNKRNFQPQMTRWLTRQEAIHQRVQYMGWVMPEYRRKVEEEDMRGERKDKEVDDIDNGDGNDDGNDTENGPKSKLHVTFAKHAPLPRTSVHDIETKFNCGEWFLWYLREFLENQLIPTGPLKDSSSLHFPVWKKAVLTLPCIVEAQNENASDTVYATMEIPELITPSGVKPRSAARTSTVVVRTGENTRKGPLNDITAARVRLLFKLPLEMAPSSPLLAFVDWFTPFQKYNTVLQMYQLSYATRQRVQHSGIILASSIQQTCHLMPEFGRIGANILWDSTTVLDRCPKFYVNPYLRHRDFLLFRYDPYLYSISEAAQDLEASVEIESNQRPRKRKRS
;
A
#
# COMPACT_ATOMS: atom_id res chain seq x y z
N MET A 1 50.46 7.26 32.31
CA MET A 1 51.37 7.33 31.14
C MET A 1 50.76 8.27 30.11
N PRO A 2 51.54 9.17 29.50
CA PRO A 2 51.13 9.86 28.28
C PRO A 2 50.89 8.82 27.17
N THR A 3 49.88 9.01 26.33
CA THR A 3 49.53 8.06 25.27
C THR A 3 49.49 8.77 23.91
N ALA A 4 50.22 8.22 22.93
CA ALA A 4 50.30 8.79 21.59
C ALA A 4 49.10 8.36 20.72
N CYS A 5 48.69 9.23 19.80
CA CYS A 5 47.72 8.90 18.75
C CYS A 5 48.32 7.86 17.80
N PRO A 6 47.72 6.66 17.64
CA PRO A 6 48.26 5.63 16.75
C PRO A 6 48.29 6.06 15.28
N TYR A 7 47.50 7.08 14.91
CA TYR A 7 47.39 7.57 13.54
C TYR A 7 48.34 8.73 13.20
N CYS A 8 48.73 9.56 14.18
CA CYS A 8 49.58 10.74 13.92
C CYS A 8 50.63 11.07 15.01
N GLY A 9 50.86 10.19 15.98
CA GLY A 9 51.93 10.30 16.98
C GLY A 9 51.76 11.36 18.07
N SER A 10 50.74 12.23 18.01
CA SER A 10 50.55 13.31 19.00
C SER A 10 50.26 12.75 20.39
N ILE A 11 51.00 13.23 21.40
CA ILE A 11 50.89 12.75 22.77
C ILE A 11 49.70 13.41 23.49
N GLY A 12 48.78 12.59 23.99
CA GLY A 12 47.74 13.01 24.92
C GLY A 12 48.15 12.74 26.38
N GLU A 13 47.92 13.72 27.25
CA GLU A 13 48.15 13.61 28.70
C GLU A 13 47.25 12.56 29.37
N SER A 14 46.12 12.21 28.74
CA SER A 14 45.16 11.22 29.22
C SER A 14 44.47 10.52 28.05
N THR A 15 43.85 9.36 28.31
CA THR A 15 42.99 8.66 27.33
C THR A 15 41.79 9.51 26.90
N LYS A 16 41.31 10.44 27.74
CA LYS A 16 40.20 11.36 27.42
C LYS A 16 40.65 12.46 26.45
N SER A 17 41.81 13.09 26.67
CA SER A 17 42.37 14.06 25.72
C SER A 17 42.84 13.39 24.41
N LEU A 18 43.31 12.15 24.48
CA LEU A 18 43.63 11.36 23.29
C LEU A 18 42.38 11.05 22.42
N ARG A 19 41.28 10.59 23.03
CA ARG A 19 40.02 10.40 22.30
C ARG A 19 39.53 11.70 21.67
N ALA A 20 39.51 12.81 22.44
CA ALA A 20 39.12 14.12 21.92
C ALA A 20 39.99 14.57 20.74
N HIS A 21 41.31 14.35 20.80
CA HIS A 21 42.20 14.59 19.66
C HIS A 21 41.78 13.79 18.42
N ILE A 22 41.56 12.48 18.58
CA ILE A 22 41.21 11.58 17.46
C ILE A 22 39.90 12.05 16.81
N THR A 23 38.87 12.37 17.59
CA THR A 23 37.57 12.85 17.05
C THR A 23 37.68 14.22 16.35
N GLN A 24 38.55 15.11 16.83
CA GLN A 24 38.70 16.48 16.30
C GLN A 24 39.61 16.56 15.06
N LYS A 25 40.69 15.77 14.99
CA LYS A 25 41.57 15.75 13.83
C LYS A 25 41.01 14.83 12.74
N LYS A 26 40.45 15.44 11.68
CA LYS A 26 39.83 14.75 10.52
C LYS A 26 40.61 13.52 10.04
N PHE A 27 41.93 13.64 9.85
CA PHE A 27 42.78 12.52 9.43
C PHE A 27 42.80 11.35 10.43
N CYS A 28 42.97 11.65 11.72
CA CYS A 28 42.96 10.66 12.79
C CYS A 28 41.60 9.99 12.90
N ARG A 29 40.50 10.77 12.84
CA ARG A 29 39.14 10.22 12.89
C ARG A 29 38.86 9.29 11.70
N GLN A 30 39.23 9.68 10.48
CA GLN A 30 39.02 8.84 9.30
C GLN A 30 39.84 7.54 9.33
N LYS A 31 40.98 7.53 10.05
CA LYS A 31 41.75 6.30 10.29
C LYS A 31 41.18 5.42 11.40
N ASP A 32 40.64 6.02 12.46
CA ASP A 32 39.89 5.34 13.54
C ASP A 32 38.60 4.69 12.99
N GLU A 33 37.86 5.45 12.17
CA GLU A 33 36.68 4.98 11.42
C GLU A 33 37.06 3.81 10.49
N GLN A 34 38.18 3.88 9.75
CA GLN A 34 38.65 2.76 8.91
C GLN A 34 38.98 1.49 9.70
N ALA A 35 39.77 1.62 10.77
CA ALA A 35 40.21 0.47 11.58
C ALA A 35 39.05 -0.26 12.27
N PHE A 36 37.93 0.42 12.52
CA PHE A 36 36.71 -0.16 13.08
C PHE A 36 35.92 -1.03 12.08
N TYR A 37 36.04 -0.79 10.77
CA TYR A 37 35.34 -1.58 9.74
C TYR A 37 36.12 -2.81 9.25
N GLU A 38 37.41 -2.92 9.59
CA GLU A 38 38.27 -4.03 9.14
C GLU A 38 38.28 -5.24 10.13
N SER A 39 37.59 -5.16 11.28
CA SER A 39 37.63 -6.19 12.33
C SER A 39 36.47 -7.19 12.38
N ASP A 40 35.31 -6.89 11.79
CA ASP A 40 34.07 -7.68 11.95
C ASP A 40 33.81 -8.60 10.74
N SER A 41 34.64 -9.64 10.55
CA SER A 41 34.38 -10.68 9.53
C SER A 41 34.66 -12.12 10.01
N ASP A 42 33.57 -12.91 10.07
CA ASP A 42 33.51 -14.39 10.13
C ASP A 42 33.98 -15.12 11.44
N PRO A 43 33.62 -16.41 11.69
CA PRO A 43 32.26 -16.81 12.12
C PRO A 43 32.24 -17.83 13.32
N GLU A 44 31.24 -18.75 13.37
CA GLU A 44 31.18 -20.01 14.18
C GLU A 44 30.77 -20.03 15.69
N ALA A 45 29.51 -19.69 15.95
CA ALA A 45 28.43 -20.54 16.54
C ALA A 45 28.66 -21.72 17.58
N PRO A 46 28.12 -22.95 17.38
CA PRO A 46 27.56 -24.45 18.92
C PRO A 46 26.97 -24.36 20.38
N MET A 47 26.27 -25.48 20.75
CA MET A 47 25.96 -26.39 21.92
C MET A 47 26.07 -26.09 23.46
N ASP A 48 25.28 -26.70 24.40
CA ASP A 48 24.02 -27.53 24.38
C ASP A 48 23.46 -27.88 25.81
N TRP A 49 22.16 -28.26 25.90
CA TRP A 49 21.46 -29.09 26.94
C TRP A 49 20.52 -28.53 28.06
N THR A 50 19.67 -29.46 28.54
CA THR A 50 18.51 -29.40 29.48
C THR A 50 18.79 -30.28 30.74
N PRO A 51 17.82 -30.92 31.47
CA PRO A 51 16.56 -30.51 32.15
C PRO A 51 16.54 -30.89 33.67
N THR A 52 15.44 -30.70 34.43
CA THR A 52 14.84 -31.76 35.31
C THR A 52 13.43 -31.51 35.91
N THR A 53 12.49 -32.44 35.65
CA THR A 53 11.42 -33.06 36.51
C THR A 53 10.59 -32.28 37.56
N GLU A 54 9.25 -32.25 37.34
CA GLU A 54 8.16 -32.96 38.09
C GLU A 54 7.98 -32.87 39.64
N PRO A 55 6.81 -33.28 40.24
CA PRO A 55 5.52 -33.72 39.65
C PRO A 55 4.24 -33.13 40.34
N ASP A 56 3.08 -33.74 40.03
CA ASP A 56 1.83 -33.87 40.83
C ASP A 56 0.80 -32.71 40.92
N SER A 57 -0.52 -32.96 41.00
CA SER A 57 -1.35 -34.12 40.61
C SER A 57 -2.87 -33.77 40.66
N GLU A 58 -3.71 -34.47 39.87
CA GLU A 58 -5.12 -34.89 40.17
C GLU A 58 -6.21 -33.88 40.68
N ASN A 59 -7.54 -34.07 40.55
CA ASN A 59 -8.41 -34.96 39.75
C ASN A 59 -9.86 -34.37 39.72
N ASN A 60 -10.68 -34.74 38.73
CA ASN A 60 -12.16 -34.91 38.80
C ASN A 60 -13.09 -33.70 39.16
N SER A 61 -14.39 -33.66 38.83
CA SER A 61 -15.23 -34.45 37.87
C SER A 61 -16.60 -33.79 37.65
N GLU A 62 -17.17 -33.98 36.45
CA GLU A 62 -18.60 -34.27 36.15
C GLU A 62 -19.78 -33.34 36.56
N ASN A 63 -20.59 -32.99 35.53
CA ASN A 63 -22.07 -33.08 35.47
C ASN A 63 -22.94 -32.12 36.37
N ASP A 64 -24.21 -31.78 36.05
CA ASP A 64 -25.04 -32.11 34.87
C ASP A 64 -26.15 -31.09 34.53
N ILE A 65 -26.67 -31.22 33.30
CA ILE A 65 -28.02 -30.91 32.75
C ILE A 65 -29.01 -29.94 33.48
N GLY A 66 -29.46 -28.91 32.74
CA GLY A 66 -30.90 -28.64 32.53
C GLY A 66 -31.60 -27.50 33.32
N TYR A 67 -32.82 -27.07 32.96
CA TYR A 67 -33.62 -27.31 31.73
C TYR A 67 -34.79 -26.29 31.67
N PHE A 68 -34.97 -25.57 30.54
CA PHE A 68 -36.21 -24.87 30.09
C PHE A 68 -36.86 -23.80 31.02
N GLN A 69 -37.74 -22.86 30.62
CA GLN A 69 -38.08 -22.10 29.40
C GLN A 69 -39.23 -21.11 29.85
N PRO A 70 -40.13 -20.50 29.03
CA PRO A 70 -40.40 -19.07 29.19
C PRO A 70 -41.87 -18.70 29.51
N THR A 71 -42.12 -17.41 29.77
CA THR A 71 -43.42 -16.75 29.52
C THR A 71 -43.22 -15.35 28.94
N SER A 72 -44.09 -14.98 28.00
CA SER A 72 -44.12 -13.69 27.33
C SER A 72 -45.42 -12.95 27.65
N SER A 73 -45.37 -11.60 27.71
CA SER A 73 -46.52 -10.76 27.36
C SER A 73 -46.14 -9.30 27.10
N HIS A 74 -46.95 -8.67 26.24
CA HIS A 74 -46.91 -7.31 25.71
C HIS A 74 -46.97 -6.19 26.78
N CYS A 75 -46.82 -4.88 26.50
CA CYS A 75 -47.26 -4.17 25.29
C CYS A 75 -46.70 -2.73 25.11
N SER A 76 -47.00 -2.14 23.95
CA SER A 76 -47.05 -0.69 23.62
C SER A 76 -45.72 0.09 23.68
N SER A 77 -44.97 0.37 22.60
CA SER A 77 -45.26 0.83 21.22
C SER A 77 -45.46 2.35 21.03
N THR A 78 -44.50 2.98 20.35
CA THR A 78 -44.71 4.09 19.39
C THR A 78 -43.74 3.88 18.22
N LEU A 79 -44.21 4.15 16.99
CA LEU A 79 -43.61 3.81 15.69
C LEU A 79 -43.91 4.96 14.69
N PRO A 80 -43.47 4.92 13.43
CA PRO A 80 -42.10 4.72 12.94
C PRO A 80 -41.71 5.83 11.92
N VAL A 81 -40.63 5.64 11.16
CA VAL A 81 -40.55 6.14 9.77
C VAL A 81 -40.63 4.92 8.86
N SER A 82 -41.51 4.96 7.86
CA SER A 82 -41.74 3.84 6.93
C SER A 82 -40.62 3.73 5.91
N ILE A 83 -39.98 2.56 5.85
CA ILE A 83 -39.30 2.08 4.64
C ILE A 83 -40.38 1.42 3.78
N GLU A 84 -40.42 1.74 2.48
CA GLU A 84 -41.31 1.04 1.55
C GLU A 84 -40.77 -0.38 1.31
N GLU A 85 -41.64 -1.38 1.46
CA GLU A 85 -41.31 -2.77 1.18
C GLU A 85 -41.08 -2.94 -0.33
N ILE A 86 -39.82 -3.17 -0.72
CA ILE A 86 -39.50 -3.62 -2.08
C ILE A 86 -39.84 -5.11 -2.12
N GLU A 87 -40.82 -5.50 -2.92
CA GLU A 87 -41.11 -6.90 -3.21
C GLU A 87 -39.89 -7.54 -3.90
N ASP A 88 -39.40 -8.66 -3.38
CA ASP A 88 -38.31 -9.45 -3.98
C ASP A 88 -38.78 -10.12 -5.28
N ASP A 89 -38.79 -9.37 -6.39
CA ASP A 89 -38.88 -9.94 -7.74
C ASP A 89 -37.60 -10.72 -8.05
N PRO A 90 -37.66 -12.06 -8.30
CA PRO A 90 -36.48 -12.90 -8.53
C PRO A 90 -35.90 -12.73 -9.94
N SER A 91 -35.94 -11.52 -10.51
CA SER A 91 -35.33 -11.19 -11.79
C SER A 91 -33.84 -10.93 -11.63
N ASN A 92 -33.05 -11.54 -12.53
CA ASN A 92 -31.59 -11.64 -12.42
C ASN A 92 -30.88 -10.35 -12.92
N GLU A 93 -31.28 -9.19 -12.41
CA GLU A 93 -30.71 -7.90 -12.77
C GLU A 93 -29.30 -7.73 -12.20
N ALA A 94 -28.29 -7.94 -13.04
CA ALA A 94 -26.90 -7.64 -12.71
C ALA A 94 -26.74 -6.15 -12.36
N LYS A 95 -26.50 -5.84 -11.08
CA LYS A 95 -26.25 -4.49 -10.56
C LYS A 95 -24.76 -4.35 -10.27
N SER A 96 -24.13 -3.28 -10.77
CA SER A 96 -22.70 -3.03 -10.59
C SER A 96 -22.32 -2.94 -9.10
N VAL A 97 -21.60 -3.94 -8.60
CA VAL A 97 -21.02 -3.97 -7.24
C VAL A 97 -20.16 -2.73 -6.96
N TYR A 98 -19.54 -2.15 -8.00
CA TYR A 98 -18.65 -0.99 -7.90
C TYR A 98 -19.33 0.38 -8.12
N GLY A 99 -20.66 0.45 -8.07
CA GLY A 99 -21.43 1.70 -8.20
C GLY A 99 -21.30 2.44 -9.55
N ASN A 100 -20.64 1.86 -10.56
CA ASN A 100 -20.45 2.46 -11.88
C ASN A 100 -21.28 1.69 -12.92
N VAL A 101 -22.26 2.37 -13.51
CA VAL A 101 -23.23 1.79 -14.46
C VAL A 101 -22.57 1.08 -15.66
N ASN A 102 -21.32 1.39 -15.99
CA ASN A 102 -20.62 0.76 -17.12
C ASN A 102 -19.81 -0.51 -16.74
N ASN A 103 -19.63 -0.83 -15.45
CA ASN A 103 -18.86 -2.00 -15.00
C ASN A 103 -19.77 -3.00 -14.29
N TYR A 104 -20.58 -3.71 -15.08
CA TYR A 104 -21.35 -4.86 -14.61
C TYR A 104 -20.44 -5.98 -14.10
N VAL A 105 -20.88 -6.61 -13.01
CA VAL A 105 -20.23 -7.79 -12.42
C VAL A 105 -21.34 -8.81 -12.16
N TYR A 106 -21.18 -10.01 -12.71
CA TYR A 106 -22.10 -11.12 -12.51
C TYR A 106 -21.66 -11.88 -11.26
N ALA A 107 -22.45 -11.76 -10.19
CA ALA A 107 -22.16 -12.38 -8.90
C ALA A 107 -22.91 -13.72 -8.76
N MET A 108 -22.18 -14.83 -8.72
CA MET A 108 -22.70 -16.14 -8.35
C MET A 108 -22.55 -16.34 -6.84
N PRO A 109 -23.66 -16.36 -6.06
CA PRO A 109 -23.61 -16.60 -4.62
C PRO A 109 -23.15 -18.03 -4.30
N TYR A 110 -22.72 -18.25 -3.05
CA TYR A 110 -22.37 -19.60 -2.59
C TYR A 110 -23.59 -20.53 -2.56
N PRO A 111 -23.50 -21.77 -3.08
CA PRO A 111 -24.59 -22.74 -3.03
C PRO A 111 -24.72 -23.35 -1.62
N GLY A 112 -25.49 -22.70 -0.76
CA GLY A 112 -25.82 -23.16 0.59
C GLY A 112 -26.09 -22.01 1.56
N PRO A 113 -26.52 -22.29 2.81
CA PRO A 113 -26.92 -21.29 3.80
C PRO A 113 -25.75 -20.56 4.49
N ALA A 114 -24.61 -20.45 3.81
CA ALA A 114 -23.40 -19.83 4.35
C ALA A 114 -23.67 -18.36 4.76
N GLY A 115 -23.22 -17.96 5.94
CA GLY A 115 -23.38 -16.58 6.41
C GLY A 115 -24.77 -16.22 6.95
N MET A 116 -25.69 -17.17 7.10
CA MET A 116 -26.99 -16.93 7.74
C MET A 116 -26.83 -16.54 9.22
N SER A 117 -27.80 -15.77 9.72
CA SER A 117 -27.93 -15.45 11.14
C SER A 117 -28.47 -16.62 11.95
N LEU A 118 -28.19 -16.63 13.25
CA LEU A 118 -28.76 -17.60 14.20
C LEU A 118 -30.19 -17.26 14.63
N HIS A 119 -30.63 -16.04 14.32
CA HIS A 119 -31.93 -15.47 14.66
C HIS A 119 -32.42 -14.55 13.53
N ASP A 120 -33.72 -14.52 13.28
CA ASP A 120 -34.34 -13.67 12.24
C ASP A 120 -34.39 -12.18 12.65
N SER A 121 -34.26 -11.90 13.95
CA SER A 121 -34.27 -10.55 14.52
C SER A 121 -32.86 -10.01 14.76
N CYS A 122 -32.63 -8.76 14.35
CA CYS A 122 -31.49 -7.95 14.79
C CYS A 122 -31.42 -7.86 16.33
N MET A 123 -30.21 -7.93 16.88
CA MET A 123 -29.92 -7.86 18.31
C MET A 123 -29.15 -6.56 18.62
N PRO A 124 -29.23 -6.01 19.85
CA PRO A 124 -28.49 -4.79 20.19
C PRO A 124 -26.97 -4.96 20.03
N THR A 125 -26.36 -4.10 19.23
CA THR A 125 -24.90 -3.98 19.13
C THR A 125 -24.29 -3.44 20.43
N SER A 126 -22.96 -3.49 20.54
CA SER A 126 -22.24 -2.98 21.71
C SER A 126 -22.52 -1.50 22.01
N PHE A 127 -22.67 -0.66 20.98
CA PHE A 127 -23.01 0.76 21.13
C PHE A 127 -24.47 0.96 21.53
N GLU A 128 -25.40 0.20 20.97
CA GLU A 128 -26.82 0.26 21.35
C GLU A 128 -27.02 -0.20 22.80
N ALA A 129 -26.35 -1.27 23.22
CA ALA A 129 -26.34 -1.74 24.61
C ALA A 129 -25.60 -0.79 25.58
N ALA A 130 -24.59 -0.04 25.12
CA ALA A 130 -23.97 1.03 25.92
C ALA A 130 -24.90 2.24 26.08
N TYR A 131 -25.59 2.62 25.01
CA TYR A 131 -26.55 3.73 25.01
C TYR A 131 -27.81 3.44 25.83
N GLN A 132 -28.32 2.22 25.79
CA GLN A 132 -29.40 1.76 26.68
C GLN A 132 -29.00 1.91 28.15
N ARG A 133 -27.86 1.31 28.56
CA ARG A 133 -27.33 1.43 29.93
C ARG A 133 -27.11 2.89 30.37
N GLN A 134 -26.60 3.75 29.49
CA GLN A 134 -26.42 5.17 29.79
C GLN A 134 -27.78 5.89 29.93
N THR A 135 -28.74 5.60 29.06
CA THR A 135 -30.09 6.21 29.10
C THR A 135 -30.86 5.80 30.37
N GLU A 136 -30.81 4.52 30.73
CA GLU A 136 -31.40 3.98 31.98
C GLU A 136 -30.78 4.64 33.23
N ALA A 137 -29.45 4.78 33.24
CA ALA A 137 -28.71 5.46 34.31
C ALA A 137 -28.81 6.99 34.26
N LYS A 138 -29.46 7.57 33.22
CA LYS A 138 -29.58 9.01 32.95
C LYS A 138 -28.22 9.73 32.82
N LEU A 139 -27.24 9.03 32.25
CA LEU A 139 -25.88 9.50 32.01
C LEU A 139 -25.73 10.01 30.56
N PRO A 140 -25.09 11.16 30.32
CA PRO A 140 -24.87 11.67 28.97
C PRO A 140 -23.74 10.92 28.21
N PRO A 141 -23.69 11.01 26.86
CA PRO A 141 -22.76 10.23 26.03
C PRO A 141 -21.26 10.46 26.29
N TRP A 142 -20.91 11.54 27.00
CA TRP A 142 -19.53 11.91 27.36
C TRP A 142 -19.11 11.46 28.78
N THR A 143 -19.98 10.81 29.58
CA THR A 143 -19.60 10.25 30.90
C THR A 143 -18.43 9.28 30.78
N PRO A 144 -17.33 9.42 31.53
CA PRO A 144 -17.23 10.02 32.87
C PRO A 144 -16.91 11.53 32.95
N PHE A 145 -16.74 12.22 31.82
CA PHE A 145 -16.43 13.65 31.80
C PHE A 145 -17.68 14.50 32.14
N LYS A 146 -17.48 15.74 32.60
CA LYS A 146 -18.60 16.63 33.01
C LYS A 146 -19.41 17.17 31.83
N SER A 147 -18.76 17.42 30.69
CA SER A 147 -19.37 17.98 29.49
C SER A 147 -18.64 17.52 28.22
N GLU A 148 -19.30 17.70 27.07
CA GLU A 148 -18.72 17.47 25.74
C GLU A 148 -17.39 18.22 25.55
N GLN A 149 -17.29 19.47 26.00
CA GLN A 149 -16.06 20.28 25.84
C GLN A 149 -14.91 19.78 26.73
N GLU A 150 -15.22 19.20 27.90
CA GLU A 150 -14.21 18.54 28.73
C GLU A 150 -13.73 17.24 28.10
N TRP A 151 -14.63 16.48 27.47
CA TRP A 151 -14.27 15.31 26.66
C TRP A 151 -13.36 15.70 25.49
N GLU A 152 -13.67 16.75 24.74
CA GLU A 152 -12.83 17.21 23.63
C GLU A 152 -11.43 17.62 24.10
N LEU A 153 -11.34 18.33 25.23
CA LEU A 153 -10.07 18.67 25.86
C LEU A 153 -9.30 17.42 26.29
N ALA A 154 -9.97 16.43 26.90
CA ALA A 154 -9.36 15.16 27.29
C ALA A 154 -8.84 14.38 26.08
N ARG A 155 -9.66 14.22 25.03
CA ARG A 155 -9.28 13.61 23.74
C ARG A 155 -8.04 14.29 23.15
N TRP A 156 -8.03 15.62 23.08
CA TRP A 156 -6.92 16.38 22.51
C TRP A 156 -5.64 16.22 23.33
N LEU A 157 -5.71 16.33 24.67
CA LEU A 157 -4.55 16.13 25.54
C LEU A 157 -3.92 14.74 25.39
N ILE A 158 -4.73 13.68 25.28
CA ILE A 158 -4.25 12.30 25.11
C ILE A 158 -3.73 12.02 23.69
N SER A 159 -4.34 12.62 22.66
CA SER A 159 -3.99 12.41 21.25
C SER A 159 -2.78 13.23 20.80
N SER A 160 -2.56 14.41 21.39
CA SER A 160 -1.49 15.37 21.01
C SER A 160 -0.05 14.90 21.29
N GLY A 161 0.14 13.75 21.92
CA GLY A 161 1.46 13.30 22.38
C GLY A 161 2.06 14.17 23.50
N ALA A 162 1.26 14.98 24.18
CA ALA A 162 1.70 15.74 25.35
C ALA A 162 2.22 14.80 26.45
N SER A 163 3.44 15.02 26.93
CA SER A 163 3.97 14.26 28.06
C SER A 163 3.22 14.60 29.34
N GLN A 164 3.18 13.67 30.30
CA GLN A 164 2.51 13.87 31.60
C GLN A 164 2.91 15.22 32.25
N LYS A 165 4.21 15.56 32.26
CA LYS A 165 4.73 16.85 32.75
C LYS A 165 4.24 18.09 31.98
N LYS A 166 3.85 17.97 30.70
CA LYS A 166 3.18 19.05 29.96
C LYS A 166 1.71 19.16 30.36
N ILE A 167 1.02 18.04 30.52
CA ILE A 167 -0.39 17.99 30.96
C ILE A 167 -0.53 18.52 32.40
N ASP A 168 0.38 18.14 33.31
CA ASP A 168 0.42 18.66 34.69
C ASP A 168 0.60 20.18 34.69
N LYS A 169 1.53 20.71 33.87
CA LYS A 169 1.72 22.16 33.69
C LYS A 169 0.52 22.86 33.05
N PHE A 170 -0.17 22.21 32.12
CA PHE A 170 -1.39 22.74 31.51
C PHE A 170 -2.51 22.90 32.55
N CYS A 171 -2.72 21.89 33.41
CA CYS A 171 -3.70 21.95 34.50
C CYS A 171 -3.36 23.02 35.56
N MET A 172 -2.09 23.44 35.67
CA MET A 172 -1.64 24.50 36.58
C MET A 172 -1.87 25.93 36.07
N LEU A 173 -2.16 26.12 34.78
CA LEU A 173 -2.41 27.46 34.21
C LEU A 173 -3.68 28.06 34.81
N ASP A 174 -3.62 29.32 35.24
CA ASP A 174 -4.74 29.99 35.94
C ASP A 174 -6.04 30.01 35.10
N MET A 175 -5.93 30.12 33.77
CA MET A 175 -7.09 30.02 32.86
C MET A 175 -7.74 28.63 32.85
N ILE A 176 -6.95 27.56 33.00
CA ILE A 176 -7.49 26.19 33.06
C ILE A 176 -8.06 25.93 34.45
N ARG A 177 -7.32 26.30 35.49
CA ARG A 177 -7.65 26.09 36.89
C ARG A 177 -8.86 26.90 37.38
N ASP A 178 -8.95 28.19 37.03
CA ASP A 178 -9.89 29.15 37.63
C ASP A 178 -11.03 29.59 36.68
N ARG A 179 -11.15 28.98 35.50
CA ARG A 179 -12.24 29.28 34.53
C ARG A 179 -12.80 28.09 33.77
N ILE A 180 -11.98 27.09 33.45
CA ILE A 180 -12.44 25.86 32.80
C ILE A 180 -12.75 24.77 33.83
N GLU A 181 -12.03 24.77 34.96
CA GLU A 181 -12.24 23.89 36.12
C GLU A 181 -12.46 22.41 35.74
N PRO A 182 -11.54 21.78 34.96
CA PRO A 182 -11.75 20.41 34.50
C PRO A 182 -11.78 19.42 35.69
N SER A 183 -12.54 18.34 35.54
CA SER A 183 -12.65 17.25 36.52
C SER A 183 -11.30 16.57 36.84
N PHE A 184 -10.29 16.79 35.99
CA PHE A 184 -8.91 16.38 36.19
C PHE A 184 -7.98 17.58 36.47
N HIS A 185 -7.22 17.50 37.56
CA HIS A 185 -6.30 18.54 38.02
C HIS A 185 -4.82 18.23 37.71
N ASN A 186 -4.55 17.08 37.09
CA ASN A 186 -3.22 16.63 36.63
C ASN A 186 -3.36 15.46 35.64
N SER A 187 -2.25 15.04 35.05
CA SER A 187 -2.24 13.88 34.14
C SER A 187 -2.71 12.58 34.80
N ARG A 188 -2.48 12.38 36.10
CA ARG A 188 -2.94 11.18 36.81
C ARG A 188 -4.47 11.09 36.84
N SER A 189 -5.15 12.16 37.24
CA SER A 189 -6.62 12.21 37.32
C SER A 189 -7.27 12.16 35.93
N LEU A 190 -6.68 12.82 34.92
CA LEU A 190 -7.11 12.66 33.52
C LEU A 190 -7.03 11.20 33.08
N LEU A 191 -5.89 10.55 33.33
CA LEU A 191 -5.69 9.16 32.95
C LEU A 191 -6.58 8.19 33.75
N GLN A 192 -7.05 8.55 34.95
CA GLN A 192 -8.05 7.75 35.69
C GLN A 192 -9.47 7.85 35.09
N LEU A 193 -9.84 8.99 34.49
CA LEU A 193 -11.09 9.13 33.72
C LEU A 193 -11.02 8.38 32.38
N VAL A 194 -9.83 8.27 31.78
CA VAL A 194 -9.62 7.45 30.58
C VAL A 194 -9.56 5.96 30.92
N ASP A 195 -8.98 5.59 32.07
CA ASP A 195 -8.95 4.21 32.59
C ASP A 195 -10.35 3.69 33.01
N SER A 196 -11.38 4.54 33.08
CA SER A 196 -12.78 4.15 33.36
C SER A 196 -13.74 4.27 32.17
N LEU A 197 -13.20 4.55 30.97
CA LEU A 197 -13.93 4.33 29.71
C LEU A 197 -14.03 2.82 29.41
N GLU A 198 -15.04 2.43 28.64
CA GLU A 198 -15.05 1.12 27.97
C GLU A 198 -13.86 1.06 26.99
N SER A 199 -13.27 -0.13 26.86
CA SER A 199 -12.06 -0.37 26.05
C SER A 199 -12.11 -1.78 25.43
N GLY A 200 -11.34 -1.98 24.37
CA GLY A 200 -11.19 -3.28 23.70
C GLY A 200 -10.45 -4.34 24.54
N PRO A 201 -10.16 -5.53 23.97
CA PRO A 201 -9.63 -6.68 24.68
C PRO A 201 -8.42 -6.38 25.57
N ALA A 202 -8.42 -6.91 26.78
CA ALA A 202 -7.38 -6.63 27.77
C ALA A 202 -6.05 -7.32 27.42
N PHE A 203 -4.92 -6.61 27.57
CA PHE A 203 -3.60 -7.23 27.50
C PHE A 203 -3.33 -8.10 28.72
N GLN A 204 -2.87 -9.32 28.46
CA GLN A 204 -2.33 -10.27 29.43
C GLN A 204 -0.81 -10.31 29.31
N CYS A 205 -0.13 -10.75 30.37
CA CYS A 205 1.29 -11.07 30.34
C CYS A 205 1.48 -12.53 30.78
N THR A 206 2.03 -13.35 29.90
CA THR A 206 2.44 -14.72 30.21
C THR A 206 3.96 -14.73 30.38
N PRO A 207 4.47 -14.92 31.62
CA PRO A 207 5.90 -15.09 31.83
C PRO A 207 6.34 -16.47 31.36
N ILE A 208 7.34 -16.52 30.49
CA ILE A 208 7.93 -17.76 29.98
C ILE A 208 9.31 -17.92 30.61
N ARG A 209 9.52 -19.01 31.34
CA ARG A 209 10.84 -19.42 31.84
C ARG A 209 11.55 -20.22 30.76
N ILE A 210 12.75 -19.79 30.39
CA ILE A 210 13.63 -20.51 29.47
C ILE A 210 14.84 -20.99 30.27
N GLU A 211 15.10 -22.29 30.24
CA GLU A 211 16.25 -22.92 30.89
C GLU A 211 17.36 -23.15 29.86
N GLY A 212 18.54 -22.58 30.11
CA GLY A 212 19.66 -22.54 29.17
C GLY A 212 20.78 -23.52 29.50
N ASP A 213 21.64 -23.74 28.52
CA ASP A 213 22.76 -24.70 28.61
C ASP A 213 23.93 -24.24 29.50
N LEU A 214 24.11 -22.93 29.69
CA LEU A 214 25.22 -22.40 30.46
C LEU A 214 24.94 -22.54 31.96
N LYS A 215 25.99 -22.84 32.73
CA LYS A 215 25.90 -22.94 34.19
C LYS A 215 26.20 -21.61 34.89
N ASP A 216 25.55 -21.38 36.03
CA ASP A 216 25.81 -20.25 36.91
C ASP A 216 27.06 -20.49 37.80
N ALA A 217 27.39 -19.53 38.64
CA ALA A 217 28.52 -19.63 39.57
C ALA A 217 28.35 -20.71 40.66
N ASN A 218 27.16 -21.29 40.80
CA ASN A 218 26.81 -22.36 41.75
C ASN A 218 26.72 -23.74 41.09
N GLY A 219 26.80 -23.82 39.74
CA GLY A 219 26.71 -25.05 38.96
C GLY A 219 25.30 -25.41 38.45
N ASN A 220 24.29 -24.56 38.70
CA ASN A 220 22.93 -24.72 38.20
C ASN A 220 22.83 -24.23 36.74
N LEU A 221 21.85 -24.72 35.98
CA LEU A 221 21.55 -24.16 34.65
C LEU A 221 21.04 -22.71 34.79
N GLN A 222 21.53 -21.82 33.93
CA GLN A 222 21.09 -20.43 33.88
C GLN A 222 19.68 -20.35 33.30
N THR A 223 18.81 -19.55 33.92
CA THR A 223 17.44 -19.35 33.45
C THR A 223 17.20 -17.90 33.05
N GLU A 224 16.47 -17.69 31.95
CA GLU A 224 16.01 -16.38 31.52
C GLU A 224 14.47 -16.34 31.60
N MET A 225 13.93 -15.28 32.21
CA MET A 225 12.50 -15.01 32.22
C MET A 225 12.17 -13.98 31.13
N VAL A 226 11.31 -14.34 30.18
CA VAL A 226 10.82 -13.44 29.14
C VAL A 226 9.32 -13.20 29.29
N GLU A 227 8.87 -11.99 28.94
CA GLU A 227 7.45 -11.60 29.02
C GLU A 227 6.80 -11.67 27.65
N LEU A 228 5.81 -12.57 27.47
CA LEU A 228 4.90 -12.55 26.34
C LEU A 228 3.69 -11.68 26.67
N TRP A 229 3.59 -10.51 26.05
CA TRP A 229 2.44 -9.61 26.21
C TRP A 229 1.44 -9.84 25.08
N HIS A 230 0.23 -10.29 25.37
CA HIS A 230 -0.73 -10.71 24.33
C HIS A 230 -2.19 -10.45 24.71
N ARG A 231 -3.12 -10.84 23.84
CA ARG A 231 -4.58 -10.73 23.95
C ARG A 231 -5.19 -12.03 23.44
N ASP A 232 -6.43 -12.33 23.85
CA ASP A 232 -7.20 -13.40 23.21
C ASP A 232 -7.55 -12.99 21.76
N PRO A 233 -7.15 -13.78 20.73
CA PRO A 233 -7.45 -13.46 19.34
C PRO A 233 -8.94 -13.57 19.01
N VAL A 234 -9.71 -14.39 19.73
CA VAL A 234 -11.16 -14.52 19.55
C VAL A 234 -11.85 -13.23 20.01
N ASP A 235 -11.39 -12.60 21.10
CA ASP A 235 -11.94 -11.33 21.56
C ASP A 235 -11.59 -10.15 20.64
N ILE A 236 -10.39 -10.14 20.05
CA ILE A 236 -10.06 -9.18 18.97
C ILE A 236 -10.98 -9.39 17.76
N VAL A 237 -11.24 -10.64 17.38
CA VAL A 237 -12.16 -10.93 16.28
C VAL A 237 -13.59 -10.53 16.62
N LYS A 238 -14.07 -10.70 17.86
CA LYS A 238 -15.38 -10.16 18.30
C LYS A 238 -15.45 -8.64 18.16
N GLU A 239 -14.40 -7.91 18.56
CA GLU A 239 -14.34 -6.45 18.40
C GLU A 239 -14.37 -6.05 16.92
N LEU A 240 -13.61 -6.73 16.06
CA LEU A 240 -13.61 -6.47 14.61
C LEU A 240 -14.93 -6.85 13.93
N MET A 241 -15.54 -7.98 14.29
CA MET A 241 -16.83 -8.42 13.73
C MET A 241 -17.96 -7.48 14.14
N GLY A 242 -18.03 -7.08 15.41
CA GLY A 242 -19.11 -6.27 15.97
C GLY A 242 -18.96 -4.75 15.81
N ASN A 243 -17.88 -4.24 15.21
CA ASN A 243 -17.68 -2.79 15.07
C ASN A 243 -18.62 -2.17 14.03
N ILE A 244 -19.55 -1.33 14.50
CA ILE A 244 -20.59 -0.70 13.68
C ILE A 244 -20.04 0.23 12.58
N GLU A 245 -18.80 0.73 12.69
CA GLU A 245 -18.15 1.49 11.60
C GLU A 245 -17.84 0.62 10.37
N PHE A 246 -17.90 -0.71 10.49
CA PHE A 246 -17.79 -1.67 9.40
C PHE A 246 -19.17 -2.19 8.91
N ARG A 247 -20.29 -1.66 9.41
CA ARG A 247 -21.63 -1.95 8.89
C ARG A 247 -21.67 -1.59 7.39
N GLY A 248 -22.10 -2.54 6.56
CA GLY A 248 -22.10 -2.40 5.11
C GLY A 248 -20.71 -2.48 4.43
N LYS A 249 -19.64 -2.80 5.18
CA LYS A 249 -18.26 -3.02 4.68
C LYS A 249 -17.73 -4.41 5.10
N GLN A 250 -18.63 -5.33 5.39
CA GLN A 250 -18.34 -6.69 5.83
C GLN A 250 -19.13 -7.72 5.01
N GLN A 251 -18.48 -8.84 4.70
CA GLN A 251 -19.08 -9.99 4.02
C GLN A 251 -19.03 -11.24 4.91
N TYR A 252 -20.13 -12.01 4.93
CA TYR A 252 -20.28 -13.20 5.78
C TYR A 252 -20.38 -14.54 4.99
N ALA A 253 -20.54 -14.46 3.66
CA ALA A 253 -20.60 -15.61 2.76
C ALA A 253 -19.69 -15.40 1.55
N PRO A 254 -19.01 -16.43 1.02
CA PRO A 254 -18.23 -16.28 -0.20
C PRO A 254 -19.14 -16.14 -1.43
N VAL A 255 -18.58 -15.63 -2.52
CA VAL A 255 -19.27 -15.34 -3.79
C VAL A 255 -18.24 -15.50 -4.91
N GLN A 256 -18.66 -15.67 -6.16
CA GLN A 256 -17.76 -15.62 -7.32
C GLN A 256 -18.22 -14.52 -8.27
N HIS A 257 -17.31 -13.65 -8.68
CA HIS A 257 -17.56 -12.52 -9.57
C HIS A 257 -17.08 -12.86 -10.98
N TYR A 258 -17.81 -12.42 -12.01
CA TYR A 258 -17.45 -12.57 -13.42
C TYR A 258 -17.69 -11.28 -14.19
N ARG A 259 -16.90 -11.01 -15.23
CA ARG A 259 -17.02 -9.80 -16.08
C ARG A 259 -17.90 -9.99 -17.32
N ASP A 260 -18.42 -11.19 -17.53
CA ASP A 260 -19.28 -11.59 -18.65
C ASP A 260 -20.46 -12.44 -18.14
N ALA A 261 -21.53 -12.51 -18.95
CA ALA A 261 -22.77 -13.20 -18.58
C ALA A 261 -22.62 -14.73 -18.66
N GLU A 262 -21.66 -15.20 -19.43
CA GLU A 262 -21.29 -16.58 -19.67
C GLU A 262 -20.50 -17.21 -18.50
N MET A 263 -20.06 -16.38 -17.54
CA MET A 263 -19.24 -16.73 -16.36
C MET A 263 -17.88 -17.35 -16.71
N MET A 264 -17.21 -16.83 -17.74
CA MET A 264 -15.95 -17.35 -18.29
C MET A 264 -14.70 -16.57 -17.86
N ASN A 265 -14.79 -15.25 -17.66
CA ASN A 265 -13.69 -14.38 -17.21
C ASN A 265 -13.91 -14.01 -15.75
N ARG A 266 -13.40 -14.84 -14.84
CA ARG A 266 -13.60 -14.65 -13.40
C ARG A 266 -12.79 -13.46 -12.87
N GLU A 267 -13.39 -12.75 -11.94
CA GLU A 267 -12.81 -11.65 -11.18
C GLU A 267 -12.35 -12.11 -9.78
N TYR A 268 -11.21 -11.56 -9.34
CA TYR A 268 -10.57 -11.79 -8.05
C TYR A 268 -10.23 -10.44 -7.42
N SER A 269 -10.77 -10.15 -6.24
CA SER A 269 -10.58 -8.86 -5.56
C SER A 269 -10.42 -9.03 -4.05
N GLU A 270 -11.51 -9.32 -3.36
CA GLU A 270 -11.55 -9.53 -1.90
C GLU A 270 -11.49 -11.02 -1.57
N MET A 271 -11.12 -11.37 -0.33
CA MET A 271 -10.91 -12.77 0.04
C MET A 271 -12.19 -13.63 -0.13
N TRP A 272 -13.37 -13.04 0.00
CA TRP A 272 -14.66 -13.70 -0.23
C TRP A 272 -14.96 -14.00 -1.71
N THR A 273 -14.29 -13.32 -2.66
CA THR A 273 -14.38 -13.60 -4.11
C THR A 273 -13.51 -14.79 -4.55
N CYS A 274 -12.64 -15.28 -3.66
CA CYS A 274 -11.48 -16.10 -4.01
C CYS A 274 -11.59 -17.57 -3.55
N ASN A 275 -10.71 -18.42 -4.10
CA ASN A 275 -10.80 -19.88 -3.96
C ASN A 275 -10.68 -20.38 -2.51
N TRP A 276 -9.85 -19.75 -1.67
CA TRP A 276 -9.60 -20.23 -0.31
C TRP A 276 -10.89 -20.24 0.52
N TRP A 277 -11.61 -19.11 0.57
CA TRP A 277 -12.86 -19.02 1.35
C TRP A 277 -13.91 -19.97 0.80
N TRP A 278 -14.15 -19.95 -0.51
CA TRP A 278 -15.12 -20.84 -1.17
C TRP A 278 -14.83 -22.34 -0.95
N ASN A 279 -13.57 -22.74 -0.88
CA ASN A 279 -13.15 -24.13 -0.65
C ASN A 279 -13.06 -24.52 0.83
N VAL A 280 -12.97 -23.56 1.75
CA VAL A 280 -12.99 -23.79 3.21
C VAL A 280 -14.41 -23.77 3.76
N GLN A 281 -15.30 -22.95 3.19
CA GLN A 281 -16.75 -22.94 3.48
C GLN A 281 -17.40 -24.31 3.24
N LYS A 282 -16.83 -25.13 2.34
CA LYS A 282 -17.23 -26.52 2.07
C LYS A 282 -16.70 -27.55 3.08
N LYS A 283 -15.87 -27.15 4.04
CA LYS A 283 -15.14 -28.04 4.96
C LYS A 283 -15.46 -27.80 6.43
N ILE A 284 -16.12 -26.70 6.78
CA ILE A 284 -16.55 -26.44 8.15
C ILE A 284 -17.69 -27.40 8.56
N PRO A 285 -17.82 -27.78 9.85
CA PRO A 285 -18.81 -28.76 10.29
C PRO A 285 -20.29 -28.35 10.15
N ASN A 286 -20.57 -27.05 10.01
CA ASN A 286 -21.93 -26.50 9.92
C ASN A 286 -22.06 -25.63 8.66
N GLU A 287 -22.93 -26.03 7.73
CA GLU A 287 -23.17 -25.34 6.45
C GLU A 287 -23.73 -23.91 6.62
N TYR A 288 -24.43 -23.64 7.72
CA TYR A 288 -24.94 -22.30 8.08
C TYR A 288 -23.85 -21.38 8.64
N GLY A 289 -22.65 -21.91 8.91
CA GLY A 289 -21.55 -21.19 9.51
C GLY A 289 -20.99 -20.06 8.64
N THR A 290 -20.45 -19.04 9.28
CA THR A 290 -19.64 -17.98 8.67
C THR A 290 -18.17 -18.33 8.80
N VAL A 291 -17.42 -18.50 7.71
CA VAL A 291 -15.95 -18.50 7.83
C VAL A 291 -15.49 -17.07 8.15
N THR A 292 -14.65 -16.94 9.19
CA THR A 292 -14.00 -15.69 9.60
C THR A 292 -12.50 -15.83 9.36
N PRO A 293 -11.97 -15.34 8.23
CA PRO A 293 -10.59 -15.60 7.84
C PRO A 293 -9.64 -14.73 8.68
N VAL A 294 -8.85 -15.31 9.58
CA VAL A 294 -7.91 -14.55 10.42
C VAL A 294 -6.65 -14.19 9.63
N ILE A 295 -6.32 -12.89 9.59
CA ILE A 295 -5.14 -12.34 8.92
C ILE A 295 -4.14 -11.91 10.00
N ILE A 296 -2.94 -12.47 10.00
CA ILE A 296 -1.85 -12.12 10.92
C ILE A 296 -0.76 -11.34 10.19
N ALA A 297 -0.13 -10.38 10.86
CA ALA A 297 1.10 -9.74 10.40
C ALA A 297 2.12 -9.58 11.53
N SER A 298 3.39 -9.87 11.28
CA SER A 298 4.50 -9.58 12.21
C SER A 298 5.79 -9.20 11.49
N ASP A 299 6.57 -8.34 12.15
CA ASP A 299 7.93 -7.90 11.77
C ASP A 299 8.63 -7.34 13.03
N GLN A 300 9.95 -7.47 13.12
CA GLN A 300 10.76 -7.04 14.26
C GLN A 300 11.28 -5.60 14.10
N THR A 301 10.50 -4.64 14.60
CA THR A 301 10.78 -3.20 14.40
C THR A 301 11.74 -2.59 15.45
N GLN A 302 12.61 -1.68 15.02
CA GLN A 302 13.48 -0.89 15.91
C GLN A 302 12.71 0.27 16.55
N LEU A 303 12.96 0.52 17.84
CA LEU A 303 12.29 1.54 18.66
C LEU A 303 13.10 2.83 18.85
N SER A 304 14.41 2.81 18.62
CA SER A 304 15.30 3.99 18.75
C SER A 304 16.34 4.08 17.62
N THR A 305 16.29 5.17 16.86
CA THR A 305 17.21 5.46 15.75
C THR A 305 18.67 5.72 16.15
N PHE A 306 18.93 6.02 17.43
CA PHE A 306 20.26 6.43 17.91
C PHE A 306 20.95 5.42 18.83
N SER A 307 20.33 4.26 19.12
CA SER A 307 20.93 3.30 20.08
C SER A 307 20.84 1.82 19.69
N GLY A 308 20.10 1.43 18.65
CA GLY A 308 20.06 0.05 18.10
C GLY A 308 19.41 -1.03 18.97
N ASP A 309 19.82 -1.13 20.24
CA ASP A 309 19.52 -2.19 21.21
C ASP A 309 18.04 -2.32 21.63
N LYS A 310 17.17 -1.41 21.20
CA LYS A 310 15.76 -1.40 21.61
C LYS A 310 14.88 -1.72 20.41
N LYS A 311 14.30 -2.92 20.46
CA LYS A 311 13.40 -3.50 19.47
C LYS A 311 12.06 -3.88 20.13
N ALA A 312 11.03 -4.04 19.31
CA ALA A 312 9.83 -4.79 19.65
C ALA A 312 9.46 -5.69 18.47
N TRP A 313 8.77 -6.79 18.72
CA TRP A 313 8.27 -7.69 17.70
C TRP A 313 6.74 -7.79 17.83
N PRO A 314 6.01 -6.77 17.35
CA PRO A 314 4.55 -6.79 17.38
C PRO A 314 3.96 -7.85 16.45
N VAL A 315 2.84 -8.42 16.89
CA VAL A 315 1.95 -9.27 16.08
C VAL A 315 0.61 -8.55 15.98
N TYR A 316 0.12 -8.35 14.76
CA TYR A 316 -1.16 -7.72 14.44
C TYR A 316 -2.16 -8.74 13.94
N LEU A 317 -3.44 -8.49 14.17
CA LEU A 317 -4.56 -9.31 13.70
C LEU A 317 -5.61 -8.45 12.98
N SER A 318 -6.13 -8.97 11.87
CA SER A 318 -7.30 -8.47 11.13
C SER A 318 -8.14 -9.66 10.64
N ILE A 319 -9.25 -9.40 9.94
CA ILE A 319 -10.14 -10.43 9.40
C ILE A 319 -10.46 -10.22 7.91
N GLY A 320 -10.60 -11.33 7.19
CA GLY A 320 -10.96 -11.41 5.78
C GLY A 320 -12.32 -10.82 5.43
N ASN A 321 -13.24 -10.79 6.41
CA ASN A 321 -14.62 -10.30 6.25
C ASN A 321 -14.72 -8.80 5.95
N ILE A 322 -13.78 -7.97 6.41
CA ILE A 322 -13.80 -6.51 6.21
C ILE A 322 -13.23 -6.18 4.81
N GLU A 323 -13.72 -5.17 4.11
CA GLU A 323 -13.11 -4.68 2.86
C GLU A 323 -11.61 -4.33 3.02
N LYS A 324 -10.77 -4.69 2.04
CA LYS A 324 -9.35 -4.32 2.01
C LYS A 324 -9.14 -2.81 1.96
N ASN A 325 -10.04 -2.07 1.32
CA ASN A 325 -10.04 -0.60 1.29
C ASN A 325 -10.36 0.04 2.65
N ILE A 326 -10.84 -0.75 3.62
CA ILE A 326 -10.99 -0.37 5.02
C ILE A 326 -9.82 -0.93 5.86
N ARG A 327 -9.40 -2.20 5.65
CA ARG A 327 -8.18 -2.78 6.28
C ARG A 327 -6.92 -1.95 6.04
N ARG A 328 -6.74 -1.43 4.83
CA ARG A 328 -5.58 -0.62 4.41
C ARG A 328 -5.54 0.79 5.01
N LYS A 329 -6.60 1.24 5.70
CA LYS A 329 -6.68 2.55 6.36
C LYS A 329 -6.38 2.43 7.85
N PRO A 330 -5.19 2.85 8.34
CA PRO A 330 -4.84 2.70 9.76
C PRO A 330 -5.76 3.48 10.70
N SER A 331 -6.34 4.59 10.23
CA SER A 331 -7.36 5.37 10.92
C SER A 331 -8.67 4.60 11.16
N SER A 332 -9.00 3.63 10.31
CA SER A 332 -10.17 2.76 10.46
C SER A 332 -9.96 1.60 11.45
N ARG A 333 -8.75 1.40 11.97
CA ARG A 333 -8.38 0.40 13.00
C ARG A 333 -8.87 -1.04 12.77
N ALA A 334 -9.07 -1.43 11.51
CA ALA A 334 -9.39 -2.81 11.12
C ALA A 334 -8.20 -3.79 11.29
N PHE A 335 -7.02 -3.30 11.68
CA PHE A 335 -5.94 -4.10 12.27
C PHE A 335 -5.74 -3.69 13.73
N LEU A 336 -5.67 -4.66 14.63
CA LEU A 336 -5.42 -4.47 16.06
C LEU A 336 -4.14 -5.21 16.49
N LEU A 337 -3.49 -4.75 17.56
CA LEU A 337 -2.32 -5.43 18.11
C LEU A 337 -2.77 -6.67 18.90
N LEU A 338 -2.35 -7.86 18.47
CA LEU A 338 -2.54 -9.13 19.19
C LEU A 338 -1.51 -9.28 20.32
N GLY A 339 -0.26 -8.85 20.12
CA GLY A 339 0.74 -8.89 21.18
C GLY A 339 2.13 -8.40 20.77
N TYR A 340 3.07 -8.54 21.71
CA TYR A 340 4.51 -8.37 21.53
C TYR A 340 5.22 -9.67 21.87
N LEU A 341 5.88 -10.27 20.89
CA LEU A 341 6.77 -11.41 21.08
C LEU A 341 8.04 -10.97 21.85
N PRO A 342 8.60 -11.84 22.71
CA PRO A 342 9.80 -11.51 23.47
C PRO A 342 11.02 -11.36 22.55
N VAL A 343 11.72 -10.23 22.67
CA VAL A 343 13.00 -10.02 21.99
C VAL A 343 14.15 -10.18 23.00
N SER A 344 14.58 -11.43 23.16
CA SER A 344 15.68 -11.84 24.02
C SER A 344 17.01 -11.98 23.23
N LYS A 345 18.13 -11.98 23.95
CA LYS A 345 19.45 -12.37 23.43
C LYS A 345 19.83 -13.83 23.74
N LEU A 346 19.02 -14.50 24.57
CA LEU A 346 19.21 -15.86 25.09
C LEU A 346 20.62 -16.03 25.66
N GLU A 347 21.00 -15.15 26.59
CA GLU A 347 22.37 -15.11 27.11
C GLU A 347 22.71 -16.31 28.00
N CYS A 348 21.69 -17.01 28.52
CA CYS A 348 21.81 -18.31 29.20
C CYS A 348 22.16 -19.51 28.28
N PHE A 349 22.17 -19.32 26.95
CA PHE A 349 22.57 -20.34 25.98
C PHE A 349 23.92 -20.08 25.32
N SER A 350 24.52 -21.14 24.82
CA SER A 350 25.67 -21.19 23.93
C SER A 350 25.36 -20.64 22.52
N LYS A 351 26.39 -20.40 21.71
CA LYS A 351 26.23 -19.63 20.46
C LYS A 351 25.55 -20.39 19.31
N ASN A 352 25.66 -21.72 19.18
CA ASN A 352 24.82 -22.47 18.21
C ASN A 352 23.34 -22.42 18.68
N GLN A 353 23.11 -22.74 19.95
CA GLN A 353 21.78 -23.02 20.49
C GLN A 353 20.83 -21.82 20.37
N ARG A 354 21.34 -20.59 20.60
CA ARG A 354 20.55 -19.35 20.51
C ARG A 354 19.70 -19.24 19.25
N SER A 355 20.19 -19.66 18.07
CA SER A 355 19.37 -19.64 16.85
C SER A 355 18.21 -20.63 16.94
N GLN A 356 18.48 -21.88 17.30
CA GLN A 356 17.45 -22.92 17.34
C GLN A 356 16.41 -22.65 18.43
N VAL A 357 16.84 -22.18 19.60
CA VAL A 357 15.97 -21.83 20.72
C VAL A 357 15.17 -20.56 20.45
N ALA A 358 15.74 -19.53 19.80
CA ALA A 358 14.97 -18.34 19.40
C ALA A 358 13.87 -18.69 18.39
N HIS A 359 14.14 -19.64 17.47
CA HIS A 359 13.11 -20.16 16.57
C HIS A 359 12.02 -20.93 17.34
N GLN A 360 12.38 -21.83 18.27
CA GLN A 360 11.36 -22.56 19.04
C GLN A 360 10.53 -21.64 19.93
N LEU A 361 11.17 -20.68 20.63
CA LEU A 361 10.50 -19.66 21.45
C LEU A 361 9.47 -18.86 20.63
N PHE A 362 9.77 -18.50 19.38
CA PHE A 362 8.78 -17.87 18.50
C PHE A 362 7.55 -18.77 18.28
N HIS A 363 7.75 -20.06 17.98
CA HIS A 363 6.64 -20.99 17.78
C HIS A 363 5.88 -21.28 19.08
N ASP A 364 6.54 -21.36 20.23
CA ASP A 364 5.88 -21.54 21.53
C ASP A 364 5.03 -20.31 21.91
N CYS A 365 5.57 -19.11 21.72
CA CYS A 365 4.84 -17.86 21.91
C CYS A 365 3.65 -17.74 20.94
N MET A 366 3.85 -17.98 19.65
CA MET A 366 2.79 -17.96 18.65
C MET A 366 1.73 -19.03 18.92
N LYS A 367 2.10 -20.22 19.41
CA LYS A 367 1.13 -21.23 19.83
C LYS A 367 0.30 -20.72 21.00
N LYS A 368 0.93 -20.17 22.04
CA LYS A 368 0.19 -19.65 23.21
C LYS A 368 -0.72 -18.46 22.87
N MET A 369 -0.36 -17.65 21.87
CA MET A 369 -1.19 -16.54 21.37
C MET A 369 -2.37 -17.00 20.50
N LEU A 370 -2.25 -18.15 19.80
CA LEU A 370 -3.25 -18.60 18.82
C LEU A 370 -4.05 -19.84 19.26
N GLU A 371 -3.71 -20.46 20.39
CA GLU A 371 -4.43 -21.57 21.03
C GLU A 371 -5.97 -21.37 21.08
N PRO A 372 -6.54 -20.19 21.41
CA PRO A 372 -7.99 -19.99 21.36
C PRO A 372 -8.63 -20.19 19.97
N LEU A 373 -7.86 -19.99 18.88
CA LEU A 373 -8.33 -20.23 17.51
C LEU A 373 -8.52 -21.73 17.21
N GLU A 374 -7.86 -22.63 17.95
CA GLU A 374 -8.06 -24.08 17.77
C GLU A 374 -9.51 -24.49 18.04
N SER A 375 -10.08 -24.03 19.16
CA SER A 375 -11.48 -24.31 19.51
C SER A 375 -12.43 -23.51 18.61
N ALA A 376 -12.15 -22.21 18.41
CA ALA A 376 -13.00 -21.32 17.62
C ALA A 376 -13.10 -21.74 16.14
N GLY A 377 -12.05 -22.34 15.56
CA GLY A 377 -12.05 -22.84 14.20
C GLY A 377 -12.59 -24.26 14.03
N ARG A 378 -12.63 -25.08 15.08
CA ARG A 378 -13.26 -26.42 15.06
C ARG A 378 -14.76 -26.36 15.36
N ASN A 379 -15.14 -25.58 16.36
CA ASN A 379 -16.50 -25.56 16.92
C ASN A 379 -17.35 -24.39 16.42
N GLY A 380 -16.70 -23.30 16.01
CA GLY A 380 -17.35 -22.01 15.77
C GLY A 380 -17.59 -21.24 17.07
N VAL A 381 -17.78 -19.92 16.96
CA VAL A 381 -18.07 -19.00 18.06
C VAL A 381 -19.26 -18.12 17.69
N LYS A 382 -20.22 -17.95 18.59
CA LYS A 382 -21.30 -16.97 18.43
C LYS A 382 -20.71 -15.57 18.45
N MET A 383 -20.95 -14.79 17.39
CA MET A 383 -20.45 -13.42 17.26
C MET A 383 -21.51 -12.46 16.75
N MET A 384 -21.62 -11.32 17.43
CA MET A 384 -22.38 -10.17 16.94
C MET A 384 -21.63 -9.55 15.76
N CYS A 385 -22.33 -9.36 14.65
CA CYS A 385 -21.78 -8.77 13.44
C CYS A 385 -22.15 -7.27 13.35
N ALA A 386 -21.42 -6.50 12.54
CA ALA A 386 -21.61 -5.06 12.41
C ALA A 386 -23.00 -4.67 11.88
N ASP A 387 -23.67 -5.56 11.15
CA ASP A 387 -25.06 -5.43 10.70
C ASP A 387 -26.11 -5.65 11.81
N GLY A 388 -25.72 -6.15 12.98
CA GLY A 388 -26.60 -6.39 14.13
C GLY A 388 -27.13 -7.82 14.26
N PHE A 389 -26.69 -8.75 13.42
CA PHE A 389 -27.06 -10.17 13.53
C PHE A 389 -26.00 -10.99 14.26
N GLU A 390 -26.44 -11.96 15.08
CA GLU A 390 -25.53 -12.98 15.63
C GLU A 390 -25.32 -14.11 14.61
N ARG A 391 -24.06 -14.49 14.36
CA ARG A 391 -23.67 -15.58 13.46
C ARG A 391 -22.74 -16.58 14.15
N LEU A 392 -22.71 -17.82 13.68
CA LEU A 392 -21.72 -18.82 14.10
C LEU A 392 -20.44 -18.67 13.26
N ALA A 393 -19.44 -17.99 13.82
CA ALA A 393 -18.18 -17.64 13.18
C ALA A 393 -17.10 -18.72 13.41
N TYR A 394 -16.61 -19.33 12.32
CA TYR A 394 -15.48 -20.27 12.32
C TYR A 394 -14.19 -19.50 12.04
N LEU A 395 -13.38 -19.30 13.08
CA LEU A 395 -12.15 -18.51 13.03
C LEU A 395 -10.98 -19.37 12.55
N LEU A 396 -10.47 -19.10 11.35
CA LEU A 396 -9.48 -19.95 10.68
C LEU A 396 -8.28 -19.11 10.21
N LEU A 397 -7.05 -19.56 10.49
CA LEU A 397 -5.84 -18.83 10.05
C LEU A 397 -5.78 -18.82 8.52
N ALA A 398 -5.98 -17.63 7.95
CA ALA A 398 -6.26 -17.43 6.55
C ALA A 398 -5.22 -16.58 5.82
N ALA A 399 -4.36 -15.82 6.51
CA ALA A 399 -3.17 -15.23 5.92
C ALA A 399 -2.10 -14.90 6.97
N TYR A 400 -0.85 -14.93 6.54
CA TYR A 400 0.30 -14.44 7.29
C TYR A 400 1.11 -13.49 6.39
N MET A 401 1.25 -12.24 6.84
CA MET A 401 2.08 -11.19 6.25
C MET A 401 3.39 -11.11 7.04
N ALA A 402 4.51 -11.40 6.38
CA ALA A 402 5.83 -11.44 7.00
C ALA A 402 6.92 -11.22 5.93
N ASP A 403 8.12 -10.79 6.33
CA ASP A 403 9.28 -10.66 5.44
C ASP A 403 9.89 -12.03 5.08
N TYR A 404 10.83 -12.13 4.14
CA TYR A 404 11.30 -13.45 3.66
C TYR A 404 12.00 -14.32 4.72
N PRO A 405 12.94 -13.82 5.55
CA PRO A 405 13.41 -14.49 6.75
C PRO A 405 12.29 -14.96 7.69
N GLU A 406 11.32 -14.10 8.02
CA GLU A 406 10.24 -14.44 8.96
C GLU A 406 9.25 -15.46 8.34
N GLN A 407 9.00 -15.41 7.03
CA GLN A 407 8.29 -16.46 6.28
C GLN A 407 8.98 -17.83 6.41
N CYS A 408 10.33 -17.88 6.37
CA CYS A 408 11.09 -19.11 6.55
C CYS A 408 10.98 -19.65 7.98
N LEU A 409 11.05 -18.76 8.99
CA LEU A 409 10.82 -19.08 10.40
C LEU A 409 9.43 -19.72 10.61
N ILE A 410 8.37 -19.06 10.13
CA ILE A 410 6.97 -19.53 10.24
C ILE A 410 6.78 -20.89 9.55
N CYS A 411 7.40 -21.09 8.39
CA CYS A 411 7.35 -22.34 7.62
C CYS A 411 8.36 -23.41 8.07
N CYS A 412 9.03 -23.22 9.22
CA CYS A 412 9.98 -24.14 9.83
C CYS A 412 11.17 -24.55 8.94
N CYS A 413 11.49 -23.77 7.91
CA CYS A 413 12.64 -24.00 7.05
C CYS A 413 13.78 -23.02 7.33
N LYS A 414 15.00 -23.38 6.95
CA LYS A 414 16.12 -22.43 6.98
C LYS A 414 15.96 -21.43 5.84
N GLU A 415 16.54 -20.25 6.00
CA GLU A 415 16.72 -19.28 4.92
C GLU A 415 17.41 -19.93 3.70
N ASN A 416 17.30 -19.30 2.54
CA ASN A 416 17.69 -19.86 1.24
C ASN A 416 16.82 -21.07 0.80
N SER A 417 15.62 -21.22 1.36
CA SER A 417 14.58 -22.17 0.93
C SER A 417 13.35 -21.42 0.40
N CYS A 418 12.53 -22.02 -0.46
CA CYS A 418 11.18 -21.48 -0.69
C CYS A 418 10.25 -21.92 0.45
N PRO A 419 9.58 -21.00 1.17
CA PRO A 419 8.62 -21.38 2.22
C PRO A 419 7.35 -22.01 1.66
N ARG A 420 6.97 -21.74 0.40
CA ARG A 420 5.69 -22.20 -0.18
C ARG A 420 5.76 -23.56 -0.88
N CYS A 421 6.88 -23.90 -1.51
CA CYS A 421 7.00 -25.09 -2.37
C CYS A 421 8.30 -25.89 -2.16
N THR A 422 8.43 -27.01 -2.87
CA THR A 422 9.52 -27.99 -2.77
C THR A 422 10.73 -27.73 -3.69
N VAL A 423 10.82 -26.57 -4.34
CA VAL A 423 11.88 -26.25 -5.33
C VAL A 423 13.29 -26.39 -4.76
N LYS A 424 14.22 -26.97 -5.54
CA LYS A 424 15.64 -27.08 -5.14
C LYS A 424 16.41 -25.77 -5.37
N PRO A 425 17.55 -25.55 -4.69
CA PRO A 425 18.40 -24.38 -4.91
C PRO A 425 18.75 -24.10 -6.37
N GLU A 426 19.25 -25.11 -7.08
CA GLU A 426 19.63 -25.09 -8.49
C GLU A 426 18.45 -24.81 -9.45
N GLU A 427 17.23 -25.16 -9.05
CA GLU A 427 16.00 -25.02 -9.84
C GLU A 427 15.32 -23.65 -9.65
N ARG A 428 15.58 -22.92 -8.54
CA ARG A 428 15.01 -21.57 -8.28
C ARG A 428 15.28 -20.53 -9.35
N GLY A 429 16.27 -20.76 -10.22
CA GLY A 429 16.56 -19.90 -11.37
C GLY A 429 15.66 -20.14 -12.60
N GLN A 430 14.72 -21.09 -12.56
CA GLN A 430 13.93 -21.55 -13.72
C GLN A 430 12.44 -21.20 -13.59
N LEU A 431 11.70 -21.20 -14.71
CA LEU A 431 10.23 -21.07 -14.70
C LEU A 431 9.62 -22.47 -14.65
N LEU A 432 9.49 -23.02 -13.44
CA LEU A 432 8.96 -24.36 -13.21
C LEU A 432 7.75 -24.29 -12.28
N TYR A 433 6.67 -24.96 -12.65
CA TYR A 433 5.61 -25.28 -11.69
C TYR A 433 6.18 -26.24 -10.64
N ASN A 434 6.11 -25.86 -9.37
CA ASN A 434 6.66 -26.60 -8.25
C ASN A 434 5.56 -27.02 -7.29
N ILE A 435 5.67 -28.22 -6.72
CA ILE A 435 4.66 -28.76 -5.80
C ILE A 435 4.68 -27.96 -4.50
N SER A 436 3.51 -27.51 -4.04
CA SER A 436 3.35 -26.84 -2.75
C SER A 436 3.78 -27.76 -1.60
N ARG A 437 4.37 -27.21 -0.54
CA ARG A 437 4.66 -27.98 0.67
C ARG A 437 3.36 -28.47 1.31
N SER A 438 3.38 -29.68 1.87
CA SER A 438 2.24 -30.27 2.58
C SER A 438 2.45 -30.15 4.10
N PRO A 439 1.48 -29.61 4.87
CA PRO A 439 1.54 -29.59 6.33
C PRO A 439 1.74 -30.98 6.92
N THR A 440 0.97 -31.97 6.45
CA THR A 440 1.02 -33.35 6.92
C THR A 440 2.38 -33.99 6.70
N LEU A 441 2.95 -33.89 5.49
CA LEU A 441 4.28 -34.46 5.20
C LEU A 441 5.39 -33.73 5.97
N THR A 442 5.24 -32.42 6.20
CA THR A 442 6.20 -31.65 6.99
C THR A 442 6.16 -32.06 8.46
N LEU A 443 4.97 -32.24 9.05
CA LEU A 443 4.81 -32.71 10.43
C LEU A 443 5.41 -34.11 10.63
N ILE A 444 5.16 -35.04 9.71
CA ILE A 444 5.76 -36.39 9.74
C ILE A 444 7.30 -36.31 9.70
N ALA A 445 7.86 -35.48 8.81
CA ALA A 445 9.31 -35.31 8.71
C ALA A 445 9.94 -34.64 9.96
N LEU A 446 9.21 -33.73 10.62
CA LEU A 446 9.61 -33.10 11.88
C LEU A 446 9.53 -34.09 13.05
N GLU A 447 8.50 -34.93 13.10
CA GLU A 447 8.30 -35.94 14.15
C GLU A 447 9.36 -37.04 14.08
N ALA A 448 9.58 -37.64 12.90
CA ALA A 448 10.64 -38.60 12.68
C ALA A 448 12.03 -38.01 13.04
N GLN A 449 12.30 -36.76 12.63
CA GLN A 449 13.55 -36.09 13.02
C GLN A 449 13.66 -35.87 14.54
N SER A 450 12.54 -35.60 15.24
CA SER A 450 12.52 -35.45 16.71
C SER A 450 12.74 -36.78 17.45
N GLN A 451 12.41 -37.91 16.83
CA GLN A 451 12.65 -39.26 17.33
C GLN A 451 14.08 -39.76 17.05
N GLY A 452 14.92 -38.92 16.43
CA GLY A 452 16.32 -39.23 16.11
C GLY A 452 16.55 -39.87 14.74
N GLU A 453 15.50 -40.04 13.93
CA GLU A 453 15.62 -40.49 12.55
C GLU A 453 16.24 -39.41 11.64
N LYS A 454 16.42 -39.72 10.35
CA LYS A 454 16.99 -38.80 9.35
C LYS A 454 16.21 -38.82 8.03
N PRO A 455 14.90 -38.51 8.04
CA PRO A 455 14.06 -38.55 6.84
C PRO A 455 14.61 -37.65 5.72
N GLU A 456 14.44 -38.10 4.47
CA GLU A 456 14.96 -37.39 3.30
C GLU A 456 14.25 -36.05 3.08
N GLU A 457 12.96 -35.99 3.42
CA GLU A 457 12.10 -34.80 3.37
C GLU A 457 12.64 -33.68 4.28
N PHE A 458 13.14 -34.02 5.47
CA PHE A 458 13.67 -33.01 6.40
C PHE A 458 14.92 -32.33 5.84
N GLN A 459 15.79 -33.10 5.17
CA GLN A 459 17.01 -32.61 4.55
C GLN A 459 16.73 -31.86 3.25
N SER A 460 15.92 -32.43 2.35
CA SER A 460 15.61 -31.87 1.03
C SER A 460 14.72 -30.62 1.09
N LEU A 461 13.74 -30.56 2.01
CA LEU A 461 12.95 -29.36 2.28
C LEU A 461 13.68 -28.35 3.20
N ASN A 462 14.90 -28.68 3.63
CA ASN A 462 15.80 -27.86 4.44
C ASN A 462 15.14 -27.32 5.72
N LEU A 463 14.53 -28.23 6.48
CA LEU A 463 13.78 -27.94 7.70
C LEU A 463 14.69 -27.63 8.90
N ARG A 464 14.09 -27.12 9.97
CA ARG A 464 14.65 -27.00 11.33
C ARG A 464 13.86 -27.91 12.28
N PRO A 465 14.48 -28.54 13.30
CA PRO A 465 13.79 -29.44 14.22
C PRO A 465 12.96 -28.64 15.23
N ILE A 466 11.77 -28.23 14.80
CA ILE A 466 10.88 -27.27 15.46
C ILE A 466 9.51 -27.93 15.67
N ASN A 467 8.87 -27.64 16.79
CA ASN A 467 7.45 -27.92 16.98
C ASN A 467 6.62 -26.70 16.53
N PRO A 468 5.89 -26.75 15.40
CA PRO A 468 5.25 -25.58 14.81
C PRO A 468 3.97 -25.16 15.53
N PHE A 469 3.76 -23.84 15.69
CA PHE A 469 2.52 -23.30 16.26
C PHE A 469 1.25 -23.68 15.49
N TRP A 470 1.40 -23.90 14.17
CA TRP A 470 0.29 -24.17 13.26
C TRP A 470 -0.10 -25.64 13.18
N ARG A 471 0.61 -26.54 13.88
CA ARG A 471 0.35 -28.00 13.93
C ARG A 471 -1.13 -28.32 14.09
N ASP A 472 -1.75 -27.67 15.07
CA ASP A 472 -3.07 -28.05 15.58
C ASP A 472 -4.20 -27.15 15.03
N LEU A 473 -3.85 -26.07 14.32
CA LEU A 473 -4.82 -25.10 13.82
C LEU A 473 -5.74 -25.70 12.74
N PRO A 474 -7.07 -25.67 12.93
CA PRO A 474 -8.03 -26.28 12.00
C PRO A 474 -7.94 -25.69 10.59
N HIS A 475 -8.00 -26.57 9.59
CA HIS A 475 -7.92 -26.25 8.16
C HIS A 475 -6.70 -25.41 7.71
N CYS A 476 -5.66 -25.27 8.54
CA CYS A 476 -4.51 -24.42 8.25
C CYS A 476 -3.50 -25.11 7.32
N ASN A 477 -3.27 -24.56 6.13
CA ASN A 477 -2.05 -24.80 5.37
C ASN A 477 -1.13 -23.57 5.47
N ILE A 478 -0.11 -23.63 6.33
CA ILE A 478 0.79 -22.50 6.57
C ILE A 478 1.52 -22.06 5.30
N PHE A 479 1.79 -22.99 4.39
CA PHE A 479 2.54 -22.74 3.15
C PHE A 479 1.69 -22.03 2.10
N GLU A 480 0.36 -22.15 2.18
CA GLU A 480 -0.58 -21.27 1.47
C GLU A 480 -0.79 -19.95 2.21
N CYS A 481 -0.67 -19.92 3.54
CA CYS A 481 -0.85 -18.71 4.35
C CYS A 481 0.14 -17.59 4.05
N ILE A 482 1.35 -17.92 3.57
CA ILE A 482 2.38 -16.93 3.20
C ILE A 482 1.95 -16.10 2.00
N THR A 483 1.60 -14.85 2.23
CA THR A 483 1.18 -13.90 1.19
C THR A 483 2.38 -13.21 0.49
N PRO A 484 2.24 -12.75 -0.77
CA PRO A 484 3.32 -12.10 -1.50
C PRO A 484 3.54 -10.65 -1.04
N ASP A 485 4.78 -10.15 -1.12
CA ASP A 485 5.15 -8.82 -0.61
C ASP A 485 5.65 -7.91 -1.74
N LEU A 486 4.82 -6.93 -2.12
CA LEU A 486 5.10 -5.97 -3.17
C LEU A 486 6.37 -5.14 -2.91
N LEU A 487 6.67 -4.83 -1.65
CA LEU A 487 7.77 -3.94 -1.29
C LEU A 487 9.10 -4.70 -1.15
N HIS A 488 9.16 -5.76 -0.34
CA HIS A 488 10.43 -6.45 -0.02
C HIS A 488 10.80 -7.53 -1.04
N GLN A 489 9.82 -8.16 -1.70
CA GLN A 489 10.08 -9.15 -2.75
C GLN A 489 10.23 -8.48 -4.12
N LEU A 490 9.33 -7.59 -4.55
CA LEU A 490 9.43 -6.94 -5.88
C LEU A 490 10.30 -5.67 -5.86
N HIS A 491 9.80 -4.55 -5.32
CA HIS A 491 10.43 -3.22 -5.45
C HIS A 491 11.87 -3.17 -4.92
N LYS A 492 12.07 -3.55 -3.64
CA LYS A 492 13.41 -3.64 -3.04
C LYS A 492 14.18 -4.86 -3.55
N GLY A 493 13.50 -5.96 -3.84
CA GLY A 493 14.09 -7.26 -4.15
C GLY A 493 14.43 -7.50 -5.62
N VAL A 494 13.47 -8.03 -6.38
CA VAL A 494 13.66 -8.39 -7.79
C VAL A 494 14.11 -7.19 -8.63
N PHE A 495 13.56 -6.00 -8.39
CA PHE A 495 13.99 -4.79 -9.06
C PHE A 495 15.26 -4.20 -8.40
N GLY A 496 15.15 -3.69 -7.17
CA GLY A 496 16.18 -2.91 -6.50
C GLY A 496 17.48 -3.68 -6.22
N ASP A 497 17.39 -4.87 -5.61
CA ASP A 497 18.56 -5.66 -5.23
C ASP A 497 19.29 -6.29 -6.42
N HIS A 498 18.63 -6.35 -7.56
CA HIS A 498 18.90 -7.33 -8.61
C HIS A 498 18.83 -6.70 -10.00
N VAL A 499 17.67 -6.65 -10.65
CA VAL A 499 17.52 -6.26 -12.06
C VAL A 499 18.10 -4.88 -12.35
N ALA A 500 17.86 -3.89 -11.49
CA ALA A 500 18.43 -2.55 -11.64
C ALA A 500 19.97 -2.53 -11.48
N LYS A 501 20.54 -3.38 -10.61
CA LYS A 501 22.01 -3.49 -10.46
C LYS A 501 22.62 -4.13 -11.71
N TRP A 502 22.00 -5.19 -12.25
CA TRP A 502 22.52 -5.90 -13.43
C TRP A 502 22.42 -5.05 -14.70
N ALA A 503 21.31 -4.33 -14.89
CA ALA A 503 21.13 -3.42 -16.02
C ALA A 503 22.05 -2.20 -15.94
N LYS A 504 22.32 -1.63 -14.75
CA LYS A 504 23.37 -0.62 -14.55
C LYS A 504 24.74 -1.15 -14.97
N SER A 505 25.10 -2.38 -14.61
CA SER A 505 26.36 -3.00 -15.03
C SER A 505 26.43 -3.29 -16.54
N ALA A 506 25.30 -3.53 -17.20
CA ALA A 506 25.25 -3.69 -18.66
C ALA A 506 25.58 -2.40 -19.44
N MET A 507 25.54 -1.22 -18.81
CA MET A 507 25.95 0.06 -19.41
C MET A 507 27.48 0.23 -19.50
N GLY A 508 28.27 -0.78 -19.11
CA GLY A 508 29.72 -0.82 -19.26
C GLY A 508 30.50 -0.45 -17.98
N ARG A 509 31.66 0.20 -18.13
CA ARG A 509 32.56 0.51 -17.00
C ARG A 509 31.84 1.36 -15.95
N GLN A 510 31.86 0.92 -14.70
CA GLN A 510 31.07 1.48 -13.59
C GLN A 510 31.08 3.02 -13.51
N THR A 511 32.26 3.65 -13.57
CA THR A 511 32.41 5.11 -13.44
C THR A 511 31.92 5.92 -14.65
N LEU A 512 31.62 5.27 -15.77
CA LEU A 512 30.92 5.85 -16.92
C LEU A 512 29.42 5.57 -16.82
N ALA A 513 29.03 4.33 -16.50
CA ALA A 513 27.65 3.95 -16.25
C ALA A 513 26.98 4.83 -15.17
N GLU A 514 27.68 5.13 -14.08
CA GLU A 514 27.20 6.01 -13.00
C GLU A 514 26.98 7.47 -13.46
N LYS A 515 27.86 8.00 -14.32
CA LYS A 515 27.71 9.36 -14.85
C LYS A 515 26.59 9.47 -15.87
N GLU A 516 26.40 8.44 -16.69
CA GLU A 516 25.35 8.39 -17.69
C GLU A 516 23.98 8.14 -17.05
N ILE A 517 23.86 7.17 -16.13
CA ILE A 517 22.59 6.88 -15.44
C ILE A 517 22.13 8.09 -14.61
N ASP A 518 23.04 8.73 -13.86
CA ASP A 518 22.73 9.97 -13.13
C ASP A 518 22.29 11.10 -14.07
N ARG A 519 22.92 11.26 -15.23
CA ARG A 519 22.51 12.28 -16.21
C ARG A 519 21.10 11.98 -16.72
N ARG A 520 20.82 10.73 -17.11
CA ARG A 520 19.51 10.30 -17.60
C ARG A 520 18.39 10.56 -16.58
N PHE A 521 18.65 10.31 -15.29
CA PHE A 521 17.71 10.63 -14.21
C PHE A 521 17.46 12.14 -14.05
N ARG A 522 18.50 12.99 -14.16
CA ARG A 522 18.37 14.46 -14.12
C ARG A 522 17.65 15.04 -15.34
N THR A 523 17.64 14.33 -16.47
CA THR A 523 16.95 14.72 -17.72
C THR A 523 15.51 14.21 -17.84
N MET A 524 14.99 13.42 -16.90
CA MET A 524 13.58 13.02 -16.93
C MET A 524 12.67 14.24 -16.70
N THR A 525 11.53 14.31 -17.40
CA THR A 525 10.59 15.43 -17.27
C THR A 525 10.01 15.51 -15.85
N ALA A 526 9.76 16.71 -15.36
CA ALA A 526 9.09 16.88 -14.07
C ALA A 526 7.59 16.56 -14.20
N HIS A 527 7.06 15.77 -13.26
CA HIS A 527 5.64 15.43 -13.19
C HIS A 527 5.19 15.36 -11.72
N PRO A 528 4.01 15.89 -11.32
CA PRO A 528 3.60 15.92 -9.91
C PRO A 528 3.64 14.54 -9.22
N ASN A 529 3.14 13.51 -9.90
CA ASN A 529 3.09 12.13 -9.39
C ASN A 529 4.41 11.33 -9.56
N LEU A 530 5.55 12.00 -9.80
CA LEU A 530 6.86 11.37 -10.00
C LEU A 530 7.98 12.16 -9.29
N ARG A 531 8.65 11.51 -8.32
CA ARG A 531 9.80 12.11 -7.63
C ARG A 531 10.98 12.29 -8.58
N HIS A 532 11.41 13.54 -8.77
CA HIS A 532 12.52 13.88 -9.66
C HIS A 532 13.89 13.74 -8.98
N PHE A 533 14.80 12.98 -9.58
CA PHE A 533 16.15 12.72 -9.08
C PHE A 533 17.15 13.80 -9.57
N SER A 534 17.00 15.03 -9.08
CA SER A 534 17.77 16.21 -9.52
C SER A 534 19.29 16.15 -9.33
N LYS A 535 19.78 15.22 -8.51
CA LYS A 535 21.22 14.93 -8.33
C LYS A 535 21.68 13.63 -9.00
N GLY A 536 20.78 12.92 -9.69
CA GLY A 536 20.97 11.52 -10.07
C GLY A 536 20.62 10.57 -8.93
N ILE A 537 20.97 9.29 -9.08
CA ILE A 537 20.68 8.23 -8.10
C ILE A 537 21.93 7.77 -7.34
N SER A 538 23.13 7.99 -7.88
CA SER A 538 24.39 7.46 -7.33
C SER A 538 24.82 8.12 -6.02
N SER A 539 24.17 9.22 -5.61
CA SER A 539 24.38 9.86 -4.30
C SER A 539 23.40 9.40 -3.21
N VAL A 540 22.45 8.51 -3.51
CA VAL A 540 21.46 8.02 -2.53
C VAL A 540 22.06 6.84 -1.75
N SER A 541 22.46 7.11 -0.51
CA SER A 541 23.11 6.13 0.39
C SER A 541 22.13 5.27 1.19
N GLN A 542 20.90 5.75 1.41
CA GLN A 542 19.83 5.04 2.10
C GLN A 542 18.58 5.10 1.21
N TRP A 543 18.11 3.95 0.75
CA TRP A 543 16.97 3.85 -0.17
C TRP A 543 15.70 3.45 0.58
N THR A 544 14.70 4.33 0.54
CA THR A 544 13.34 4.08 1.04
C THR A 544 12.48 3.34 0.00
N GLY A 545 11.34 2.79 0.43
CA GLY A 545 10.38 2.15 -0.49
C GLY A 545 9.89 3.09 -1.59
N ASN A 546 9.59 4.34 -1.23
CA ASN A 546 9.13 5.37 -2.17
C ASN A 546 10.21 5.75 -3.20
N GLU A 547 11.50 5.63 -2.88
CA GLU A 547 12.58 5.87 -3.84
C GLU A 547 12.76 4.71 -4.81
N TYR A 548 12.65 3.45 -4.36
CA TYR A 548 12.61 2.30 -5.26
C TYR A 548 11.39 2.37 -6.20
N ARG A 549 10.20 2.64 -5.65
CA ARG A 549 8.97 2.88 -6.43
C ARG A 549 9.17 4.00 -7.47
N ALA A 550 9.71 5.15 -7.09
CA ALA A 550 9.94 6.25 -8.03
C ALA A 550 11.03 5.96 -9.08
N MET A 551 12.02 5.13 -8.73
CA MET A 551 13.07 4.71 -9.67
C MET A 551 12.54 3.74 -10.73
N SER A 552 11.70 2.76 -10.34
CA SER A 552 11.17 1.72 -11.22
C SER A 552 10.35 2.32 -12.38
N LYS A 553 9.44 3.26 -12.06
CA LYS A 553 8.58 4.00 -12.98
C LYS A 553 9.26 4.66 -14.18
N VAL A 554 10.58 4.89 -14.15
CA VAL A 554 11.35 5.43 -15.29
C VAL A 554 12.48 4.52 -15.75
N TYR A 555 12.74 3.41 -15.06
CA TYR A 555 13.93 2.60 -15.28
C TYR A 555 14.05 1.99 -16.69
N PRO A 556 12.98 1.49 -17.35
CA PRO A 556 13.07 0.99 -18.72
C PRO A 556 13.59 2.04 -19.72
N GLY A 557 13.08 3.28 -19.65
CA GLY A 557 13.54 4.38 -20.49
C GLY A 557 14.89 4.98 -20.07
N ILE A 558 15.31 4.80 -18.82
CA ILE A 558 16.69 5.10 -18.39
C ILE A 558 17.68 4.17 -19.10
N VAL A 559 17.41 2.85 -19.20
CA VAL A 559 18.35 1.92 -19.84
C VAL A 559 18.25 1.88 -21.37
N ALA A 560 17.14 2.36 -21.94
CA ALA A 560 16.89 2.45 -23.38
C ALA A 560 18.10 2.92 -24.22
N GLY A 561 18.61 2.06 -25.10
CA GLY A 561 19.71 2.38 -26.01
C GLY A 561 21.10 2.49 -25.37
N ALA A 562 21.24 2.33 -24.04
CA ALA A 562 22.54 2.22 -23.35
C ALA A 562 23.00 0.77 -23.15
N VAL A 563 22.10 -0.21 -23.35
CA VAL A 563 22.32 -1.64 -23.10
C VAL A 563 21.78 -2.49 -24.25
N ASP A 564 22.09 -3.79 -24.26
CA ASP A 564 21.50 -4.79 -25.16
C ASP A 564 19.96 -4.74 -25.08
N GLU A 565 19.28 -4.76 -26.23
CA GLU A 565 17.82 -4.64 -26.32
C GLU A 565 17.11 -5.76 -25.53
N ARG A 566 17.74 -6.94 -25.35
CA ARG A 566 17.25 -8.04 -24.50
C ARG A 566 17.32 -7.72 -23.00
N VAL A 567 18.28 -6.90 -22.57
CA VAL A 567 18.30 -6.34 -21.20
C VAL A 567 17.14 -5.38 -21.01
N VAL A 568 16.82 -4.56 -22.02
CA VAL A 568 15.65 -3.66 -21.98
C VAL A 568 14.35 -4.45 -21.89
N HIS A 569 14.18 -5.54 -22.65
CA HIS A 569 13.02 -6.45 -22.51
C HIS A 569 12.94 -7.04 -21.10
N ALA A 570 14.04 -7.55 -20.55
CA ALA A 570 14.06 -8.15 -19.22
C ALA A 570 13.72 -7.14 -18.11
N VAL A 571 14.12 -5.88 -18.26
CA VAL A 571 13.73 -4.78 -17.36
C VAL A 571 12.25 -4.42 -17.52
N THR A 572 11.77 -4.27 -18.76
CA THR A 572 10.37 -3.95 -19.09
C THR A 572 9.42 -5.01 -18.56
N ALA A 573 9.73 -6.29 -18.77
CA ALA A 573 8.93 -7.43 -18.32
C ALA A 573 8.78 -7.51 -16.79
N VAL A 574 9.81 -7.08 -16.04
CA VAL A 574 9.76 -6.97 -14.57
C VAL A 574 8.88 -5.79 -14.15
N GLU A 575 8.96 -4.66 -14.84
CA GLU A 575 8.12 -3.47 -14.55
C GLU A 575 6.65 -3.72 -14.90
N ASP A 576 6.37 -4.41 -16.01
CA ASP A 576 5.04 -4.89 -16.42
C ASP A 576 4.45 -5.82 -15.35
N PHE A 577 5.20 -6.86 -14.93
CA PHE A 577 4.77 -7.75 -13.86
C PHE A 577 4.49 -6.99 -12.56
N MET A 578 5.37 -6.04 -12.21
CA MET A 578 5.19 -5.22 -11.01
C MET A 578 3.92 -4.37 -11.07
N HIS A 579 3.55 -3.82 -12.23
CA HIS A 579 2.30 -3.07 -12.38
C HIS A 579 1.07 -3.98 -12.31
N TYR A 580 1.08 -5.14 -12.98
CA TYR A 580 0.01 -6.14 -12.83
C TYR A 580 -0.18 -6.57 -11.37
N ALA A 581 0.91 -6.88 -10.65
CA ALA A 581 0.85 -7.32 -9.26
C ALA A 581 0.29 -6.27 -8.27
N HIS A 582 0.19 -5.00 -8.68
CA HIS A 582 -0.44 -3.91 -7.93
C HIS A 582 -1.92 -3.67 -8.30
N PHE A 583 -2.49 -4.40 -9.26
CA PHE A 583 -3.91 -4.25 -9.61
C PHE A 583 -4.77 -4.56 -8.39
N GLU A 584 -5.71 -3.65 -8.11
CA GLU A 584 -6.64 -3.77 -6.97
C GLU A 584 -7.85 -4.64 -7.31
N VAL A 585 -7.99 -5.04 -8.59
CA VAL A 585 -8.89 -6.11 -9.06
C VAL A 585 -8.18 -6.87 -10.19
N HIS A 586 -8.18 -8.19 -10.10
CA HIS A 586 -7.65 -9.08 -11.14
C HIS A 586 -8.79 -9.81 -11.87
N THR A 587 -8.53 -10.20 -13.12
CA THR A 587 -9.32 -11.17 -13.86
C THR A 587 -8.43 -12.31 -14.34
N ASP A 588 -8.98 -13.43 -14.81
CA ASP A 588 -8.14 -14.48 -15.42
C ASP A 588 -7.33 -13.95 -16.62
N GLN A 589 -7.86 -12.98 -17.37
CA GLN A 589 -7.11 -12.27 -18.42
C GLN A 589 -5.93 -11.43 -17.88
N SER A 590 -6.10 -10.67 -16.79
CA SER A 590 -5.00 -9.87 -16.23
C SER A 590 -3.97 -10.72 -15.49
N LEU A 591 -4.39 -11.84 -14.91
CA LEU A 591 -3.48 -12.85 -14.35
C LEU A 591 -2.67 -13.54 -15.46
N ALA A 592 -3.30 -13.93 -16.58
CA ALA A 592 -2.59 -14.47 -17.74
C ALA A 592 -1.58 -13.44 -18.33
N ALA A 593 -1.93 -12.16 -18.36
CA ALA A 593 -1.02 -11.08 -18.77
C ALA A 593 0.19 -10.94 -17.81
N MET A 594 -0.04 -11.09 -16.51
CA MET A 594 1.00 -11.09 -15.48
C MET A 594 1.94 -12.30 -15.61
N ASP A 595 1.38 -13.50 -15.80
CA ASP A 595 2.14 -14.74 -16.04
C ASP A 595 2.95 -14.66 -17.36
N ALA A 596 2.41 -14.02 -18.40
CA ALA A 596 3.11 -13.77 -19.67
C ALA A 596 4.25 -12.74 -19.54
N ALA A 597 4.07 -11.69 -18.72
CA ALA A 597 5.14 -10.75 -18.40
C ALA A 597 6.30 -11.46 -17.68
N TRP A 598 6.00 -12.32 -16.69
CA TRP A 598 7.04 -13.09 -16.01
C TRP A 598 7.73 -14.10 -16.94
N SER A 599 6.97 -14.76 -17.82
CA SER A 599 7.51 -15.65 -18.85
C SER A 599 8.50 -14.91 -19.77
N THR A 600 8.15 -13.68 -20.19
CA THR A 600 9.01 -12.82 -21.01
C THR A 600 10.34 -12.49 -20.31
N PHE A 601 10.32 -12.22 -18.99
CA PHE A 601 11.57 -12.06 -18.22
C PHE A 601 12.41 -13.35 -18.24
N HIS A 602 11.80 -14.52 -18.03
CA HIS A 602 12.49 -15.80 -18.04
C HIS A 602 13.11 -16.16 -19.41
N GLU A 603 12.49 -15.77 -20.52
CA GLU A 603 13.08 -15.91 -21.86
C GLU A 603 14.34 -15.04 -22.05
N LYS A 604 14.29 -13.76 -21.63
CA LYS A 604 15.32 -12.78 -22.02
C LYS A 604 16.48 -12.68 -21.03
N LYS A 605 16.29 -12.99 -19.75
CA LYS A 605 17.29 -12.86 -18.68
C LYS A 605 18.65 -13.52 -18.96
N ASN A 606 18.71 -14.54 -19.82
CA ASN A 606 19.97 -15.24 -20.13
C ASN A 606 21.04 -14.31 -20.70
N VAL A 607 20.65 -13.16 -21.26
CA VAL A 607 21.56 -12.05 -21.61
C VAL A 607 22.48 -11.62 -20.45
N PHE A 608 22.03 -11.68 -19.19
CA PHE A 608 22.87 -11.35 -18.04
C PHE A 608 23.96 -12.41 -17.78
N LEU A 609 23.78 -13.65 -18.24
CA LEU A 609 24.81 -14.70 -18.22
C LEU A 609 25.77 -14.53 -19.41
N GLU A 610 25.23 -14.32 -20.61
CA GLU A 610 26.01 -14.10 -21.85
C GLU A 610 26.96 -12.88 -21.74
N LEU A 611 26.49 -11.80 -21.13
CA LEU A 611 27.29 -10.58 -20.88
C LEU A 611 28.24 -10.71 -19.67
N GLY A 612 28.31 -11.88 -19.01
CA GLY A 612 29.16 -12.11 -17.84
C GLY A 612 28.75 -11.33 -16.58
N LEU A 613 27.53 -10.79 -16.55
CA LEU A 613 27.01 -9.96 -15.45
C LEU A 613 26.51 -10.81 -14.26
N ARG A 614 26.26 -12.09 -14.49
CA ARG A 614 25.89 -13.11 -13.49
C ARG A 614 26.42 -14.50 -13.89
N THR A 615 26.51 -15.38 -12.91
CA THR A 615 26.77 -16.82 -13.10
C THR A 615 25.51 -17.70 -12.95
N HIS A 616 24.52 -17.30 -12.13
CA HIS A 616 23.29 -18.06 -11.91
C HIS A 616 22.09 -17.19 -11.50
N PHE A 617 20.88 -17.76 -11.62
CA PHE A 617 19.61 -17.16 -11.15
C PHE A 617 19.02 -17.83 -9.90
N ASN A 618 19.74 -18.73 -9.22
CA ASN A 618 19.36 -19.19 -7.88
C ASN A 618 19.28 -17.99 -6.91
N ILE A 619 18.04 -17.50 -6.70
CA ILE A 619 17.67 -16.32 -5.93
C ILE A 619 16.26 -16.59 -5.38
N SER A 620 16.06 -16.56 -4.07
CA SER A 620 14.74 -16.90 -3.50
C SER A 620 13.67 -15.85 -3.80
N LYS A 621 14.00 -14.55 -3.75
CA LYS A 621 13.08 -13.46 -4.11
C LYS A 621 12.56 -13.58 -5.55
N LEU A 622 13.41 -14.02 -6.49
CA LEU A 622 13.07 -14.24 -7.90
C LEU A 622 12.14 -15.43 -8.06
N HIS A 623 12.45 -16.57 -7.45
CA HIS A 623 11.57 -17.74 -7.50
C HIS A 623 10.18 -17.42 -6.93
N ASN A 624 10.10 -16.69 -5.82
CA ASN A 624 8.84 -16.40 -5.13
C ASN A 624 7.81 -15.64 -5.99
N VAL A 625 8.25 -14.92 -7.02
CA VAL A 625 7.37 -14.27 -8.01
C VAL A 625 6.38 -15.25 -8.65
N SER A 626 6.80 -16.50 -8.83
CA SER A 626 5.99 -17.57 -9.43
C SER A 626 4.75 -17.97 -8.62
N HIS A 627 4.64 -17.52 -7.35
CA HIS A 627 3.51 -17.83 -6.47
C HIS A 627 2.40 -16.76 -6.47
N TYR A 628 2.61 -15.61 -7.12
CA TYR A 628 1.69 -14.47 -7.06
C TYR A 628 0.31 -14.82 -7.62
N SER A 629 0.23 -15.32 -8.85
CA SER A 629 -1.03 -15.58 -9.57
C SER A 629 -1.92 -16.57 -8.84
N GLU A 630 -1.34 -17.66 -8.29
CA GLU A 630 -2.08 -18.61 -7.46
C GLU A 630 -2.45 -18.01 -6.10
N SER A 631 -1.59 -17.19 -5.48
CA SER A 631 -1.94 -16.51 -4.24
C SER A 631 -3.13 -15.56 -4.40
N ILE A 632 -3.25 -14.90 -5.56
CA ILE A 632 -4.36 -14.00 -5.88
C ILE A 632 -5.65 -14.80 -6.13
N ARG A 633 -5.59 -15.87 -6.94
CA ARG A 633 -6.74 -16.78 -7.13
C ARG A 633 -7.22 -17.39 -5.80
N SER A 634 -6.28 -17.65 -4.89
CA SER A 634 -6.53 -18.18 -3.55
C SER A 634 -7.16 -17.14 -2.61
N ARG A 635 -6.61 -15.92 -2.49
CA ARG A 635 -6.92 -14.99 -1.37
C ARG A 635 -7.33 -13.56 -1.74
N GLY A 636 -7.26 -13.17 -3.00
CA GLY A 636 -7.50 -11.78 -3.44
C GLY A 636 -6.21 -11.01 -3.72
N THR A 637 -6.36 -9.77 -4.16
CA THR A 637 -5.27 -8.94 -4.69
C THR A 637 -4.24 -8.56 -3.63
N ASN A 638 -2.98 -8.37 -4.05
CA ASN A 638 -1.83 -8.24 -3.13
C ASN A 638 -1.88 -6.98 -2.25
N ASP A 639 -2.62 -5.95 -2.66
CA ASP A 639 -2.81 -4.72 -1.88
C ASP A 639 -3.44 -4.98 -0.51
N GLY A 640 -4.31 -6.00 -0.40
CA GLY A 640 -4.94 -6.43 0.85
C GLY A 640 -3.99 -7.11 1.85
N PHE A 641 -2.77 -7.45 1.43
CA PHE A 641 -1.77 -8.19 2.21
C PHE A 641 -0.38 -7.51 2.23
N ASN A 642 -0.30 -6.26 1.80
CA ASN A 642 0.96 -5.53 1.63
C ASN A 642 1.52 -5.00 2.98
N THR A 643 2.78 -5.34 3.29
CA THR A 643 3.50 -4.95 4.51
C THR A 643 3.74 -3.43 4.68
N GLU A 644 3.50 -2.62 3.65
CA GLU A 644 3.50 -1.15 3.80
C GLU A 644 2.43 -0.69 4.82
N SER A 645 1.35 -1.45 5.00
CA SER A 645 0.37 -1.23 6.08
C SER A 645 0.97 -1.45 7.47
N SER A 646 1.74 -2.53 7.67
CA SER A 646 2.36 -2.85 8.95
C SER A 646 3.48 -1.87 9.32
N GLU A 647 4.18 -1.24 8.37
CA GLU A 647 5.12 -0.15 8.69
C GLU A 647 4.42 1.02 9.40
N ARG A 648 3.19 1.39 9.00
CA ARG A 648 2.42 2.43 9.70
C ARG A 648 1.90 1.94 11.06
N LEU A 649 1.47 0.67 11.16
CA LEU A 649 1.11 0.05 12.45
C LEU A 649 2.32 0.00 13.42
N HIS A 650 3.55 -0.15 12.92
CA HIS A 650 4.76 -0.03 13.73
C HIS A 650 4.99 1.40 14.23
N ILE A 651 4.63 2.43 13.45
CA ILE A 651 4.71 3.83 13.89
C ILE A 651 3.72 4.08 15.03
N ASP A 652 2.44 3.76 14.81
CA ASP A 652 1.38 4.16 15.73
C ASP A 652 1.28 3.26 16.97
N LEU A 653 1.40 1.94 16.80
CA LEU A 653 1.19 0.98 17.89
C LEU A 653 2.49 0.69 18.68
N ALA A 654 3.64 0.52 18.00
CA ALA A 654 4.91 0.22 18.67
C ALA A 654 5.75 1.47 18.99
N LYS A 655 6.14 2.25 17.98
CA LYS A 655 7.11 3.36 18.13
C LYS A 655 6.50 4.53 18.92
N SER A 656 5.23 4.87 18.72
CA SER A 656 4.56 5.94 19.49
C SER A 656 4.26 5.55 20.94
N GLY A 657 3.83 4.32 21.21
CA GLY A 657 3.78 3.80 22.59
C GLY A 657 5.15 3.84 23.26
N TYR A 658 6.21 3.42 22.56
CA TYR A 658 7.57 3.51 23.08
C TYR A 658 7.99 4.97 23.34
N ARG A 659 7.65 5.93 22.46
CA ARG A 659 7.87 7.38 22.66
C ARG A 659 7.19 7.92 23.92
N ALA A 660 5.98 7.44 24.25
CA ALA A 660 5.26 7.80 25.46
C ALA A 660 5.83 7.18 26.75
N SER A 661 6.48 6.01 26.66
CA SER A 661 7.10 5.32 27.81
C SER A 661 8.32 6.03 28.40
N ASN A 662 8.66 5.70 29.65
CA ASN A 662 9.89 6.16 30.33
C ASN A 662 11.18 5.44 29.84
N LYS A 663 11.10 4.60 28.81
CA LYS A 663 12.18 3.82 28.18
C LYS A 663 12.76 2.65 29.00
N ARG A 664 12.29 2.40 30.22
CA ARG A 664 12.70 1.29 31.10
C ARG A 664 11.52 0.33 31.29
N ASN A 665 11.70 -0.97 31.07
CA ASN A 665 10.63 -1.98 31.14
C ASN A 665 9.35 -1.47 30.44
N PHE A 666 9.49 -1.25 29.14
CA PHE A 666 8.59 -0.37 28.38
C PHE A 666 7.31 -1.09 27.91
N GLN A 667 7.32 -2.42 27.82
CA GLN A 667 6.19 -3.24 27.37
C GLN A 667 4.90 -2.99 28.19
N PRO A 668 4.89 -3.12 29.54
CA PRO A 668 3.72 -2.77 30.36
C PRO A 668 3.28 -1.30 30.29
N GLN A 669 4.17 -0.38 29.88
CA GLN A 669 3.82 1.03 29.65
C GLN A 669 3.21 1.23 28.25
N MET A 670 3.67 0.47 27.26
CA MET A 670 3.17 0.48 25.90
C MET A 670 1.77 -0.13 25.80
N THR A 671 1.55 -1.32 26.35
CA THR A 671 0.22 -1.96 26.40
C THR A 671 -0.81 -1.06 27.08
N ARG A 672 -0.49 -0.53 28.26
CA ARG A 672 -1.36 0.42 28.99
C ARG A 672 -1.55 1.76 28.28
N TRP A 673 -0.59 2.23 27.47
CA TRP A 673 -0.80 3.40 26.63
C TRP A 673 -1.73 3.10 25.46
N LEU A 674 -1.61 1.92 24.83
CA LEU A 674 -2.47 1.48 23.74
C LEU A 674 -3.94 1.34 24.15
N THR A 675 -4.22 0.66 25.28
CA THR A 675 -5.58 0.51 25.81
C THR A 675 -6.29 1.86 25.99
N ARG A 676 -5.56 2.91 26.33
CA ARG A 676 -6.09 4.28 26.45
C ARG A 676 -6.33 4.94 25.09
N GLN A 677 -5.44 4.75 24.12
CA GLN A 677 -5.64 5.23 22.75
C GLN A 677 -6.76 4.46 22.02
N GLU A 678 -7.07 3.24 22.45
CA GLU A 678 -8.23 2.43 22.03
C GLU A 678 -9.51 2.95 22.70
N ALA A 679 -9.56 3.08 24.03
CA ALA A 679 -10.70 3.62 24.77
C ALA A 679 -11.12 5.03 24.29
N ILE A 680 -10.15 5.92 24.02
CA ILE A 680 -10.44 7.25 23.45
C ILE A 680 -11.09 7.12 22.06
N HIS A 681 -10.59 6.26 21.18
CA HIS A 681 -11.09 6.12 19.82
C HIS A 681 -12.46 5.44 19.76
N GLN A 682 -12.66 4.38 20.56
CA GLN A 682 -13.95 3.72 20.72
C GLN A 682 -15.01 4.71 21.26
N ARG A 683 -14.63 5.62 22.17
CA ARG A 683 -15.50 6.70 22.62
C ARG A 683 -15.76 7.77 21.55
N VAL A 684 -14.80 8.11 20.69
CA VAL A 684 -15.05 8.98 19.51
C VAL A 684 -16.07 8.34 18.58
N GLN A 685 -15.91 7.05 18.25
CA GLN A 685 -16.85 6.30 17.41
C GLN A 685 -18.25 6.25 18.04
N TYR A 686 -18.35 5.92 19.33
CA TYR A 686 -19.61 5.92 20.07
C TYR A 686 -20.29 7.31 20.07
N MET A 687 -19.56 8.38 20.37
CA MET A 687 -20.14 9.74 20.34
C MET A 687 -20.52 10.18 18.92
N GLY A 688 -19.76 9.80 17.90
CA GLY A 688 -20.11 10.03 16.49
C GLY A 688 -21.23 9.14 15.96
N TRP A 689 -21.65 8.12 16.71
CA TRP A 689 -22.85 7.31 16.44
C TRP A 689 -24.08 7.87 17.16
N VAL A 690 -23.98 8.21 18.45
CA VAL A 690 -25.08 8.85 19.21
C VAL A 690 -25.39 10.26 18.70
N MET A 691 -24.36 11.01 18.26
CA MET A 691 -24.48 12.43 17.87
C MET A 691 -23.83 12.66 16.49
N PRO A 692 -24.59 12.54 15.38
CA PRO A 692 -24.04 12.70 14.02
C PRO A 692 -23.35 14.02 13.74
N GLU A 693 -23.76 15.13 14.38
CA GLU A 693 -23.06 16.42 14.28
C GLU A 693 -21.66 16.40 14.91
N TYR A 694 -21.44 15.58 15.95
CA TYR A 694 -20.11 15.37 16.52
C TYR A 694 -19.21 14.67 15.51
N ARG A 695 -19.71 13.62 14.82
CA ARG A 695 -18.98 12.95 13.74
C ARG A 695 -18.54 13.94 12.66
N ARG A 696 -19.47 14.74 12.13
CA ARG A 696 -19.18 15.76 11.09
C ARG A 696 -18.12 16.75 11.56
N LYS A 697 -18.21 17.26 12.80
CA LYS A 697 -17.19 18.17 13.36
C LYS A 697 -15.80 17.53 13.37
N VAL A 698 -15.70 16.27 13.79
CA VAL A 698 -14.42 15.55 13.85
C VAL A 698 -13.85 15.27 12.45
N GLU A 699 -14.69 14.83 11.51
CA GLU A 699 -14.29 14.62 10.12
C GLU A 699 -13.80 15.93 9.46
N GLU A 700 -14.43 17.06 9.77
CA GLU A 700 -13.99 18.39 9.34
C GLU A 700 -12.70 18.90 10.01
N GLU A 701 -12.37 18.43 11.22
CA GLU A 701 -11.10 18.73 11.89
C GLU A 701 -9.96 17.89 11.29
N ASP A 702 -10.15 16.59 11.14
CA ASP A 702 -9.16 15.66 10.58
C ASP A 702 -8.86 16.01 9.11
N MET A 703 -9.87 16.32 8.31
CA MET A 703 -9.71 16.79 6.91
C MET A 703 -9.00 18.15 6.78
N ARG A 704 -9.05 19.00 7.82
CA ARG A 704 -8.27 20.25 7.88
C ARG A 704 -6.81 20.00 8.31
N GLY A 705 -6.54 18.93 9.04
CA GLY A 705 -5.20 18.43 9.32
C GLY A 705 -4.50 17.90 8.07
N GLU A 706 -5.09 16.88 7.42
CA GLU A 706 -4.47 16.19 6.27
C GLU A 706 -4.10 17.12 5.11
N ARG A 707 -4.85 18.21 4.88
CA ARG A 707 -4.53 19.20 3.85
C ARG A 707 -3.20 19.89 4.09
N LYS A 708 -2.89 20.23 5.35
CA LYS A 708 -1.66 20.96 5.70
C LYS A 708 -0.42 20.07 5.63
N ASP A 709 -0.51 18.84 6.11
CA ASP A 709 0.64 17.92 6.08
C ASP A 709 1.07 17.60 4.64
N LYS A 710 0.12 17.53 3.68
CA LYS A 710 0.41 17.33 2.25
C LYS A 710 1.07 18.54 1.56
N GLU A 711 0.96 19.74 2.13
CA GLU A 711 1.67 20.94 1.64
C GLU A 711 3.11 21.05 2.17
N VAL A 712 3.48 20.26 3.20
CA VAL A 712 4.81 20.32 3.85
C VAL A 712 5.86 19.42 3.17
N ASP A 713 5.46 18.41 2.39
CA ASP A 713 6.39 17.64 1.55
C ASP A 713 6.75 18.38 0.23
N ASP A 714 5.96 19.37 -0.19
CA ASP A 714 6.13 20.12 -1.46
C ASP A 714 6.88 21.46 -1.25
N ILE A 715 7.91 21.47 -0.38
CA ILE A 715 8.75 22.66 -0.11
C ILE A 715 9.69 22.94 -1.30
N ASP A 716 9.16 23.65 -2.29
CA ASP A 716 9.80 24.89 -2.76
C ASP A 716 8.77 25.93 -3.23
N ASN A 717 8.97 27.19 -2.85
CA ASN A 717 8.11 28.36 -3.13
C ASN A 717 6.66 28.27 -2.63
N GLY A 718 6.45 28.47 -1.33
CA GLY A 718 5.11 28.69 -0.77
C GLY A 718 4.50 30.06 -1.17
N ASP A 719 3.20 30.06 -1.43
CA ASP A 719 2.34 31.24 -1.42
C ASP A 719 0.90 30.79 -1.05
N GLY A 720 0.58 30.86 0.24
CA GLY A 720 -0.64 30.27 0.81
C GLY A 720 -1.77 31.29 0.91
N ASN A 721 -2.74 31.21 0.01
CA ASN A 721 -4.05 31.87 0.13
C ASN A 721 -5.17 30.86 -0.17
N ASP A 722 -6.06 30.65 0.79
CA ASP A 722 -7.23 29.77 0.72
C ASP A 722 -8.43 30.56 0.13
N ASP A 723 -8.35 30.85 -1.17
CA ASP A 723 -9.47 31.40 -1.94
C ASP A 723 -10.33 30.26 -2.52
N GLY A 724 -11.66 30.40 -2.43
CA GLY A 724 -12.60 29.38 -2.90
C GLY A 724 -12.41 29.03 -4.38
N ASN A 725 -12.55 27.74 -4.71
CA ASN A 725 -12.46 27.25 -6.10
C ASN A 725 -13.79 27.39 -6.84
N ASP A 726 -13.71 27.65 -8.14
CA ASP A 726 -14.81 27.49 -9.08
C ASP A 726 -14.79 26.09 -9.73
N THR A 727 -15.94 25.67 -10.24
CA THR A 727 -16.22 24.36 -10.85
C THR A 727 -16.87 24.53 -12.21
N GLU A 728 -16.39 23.82 -13.23
CA GLU A 728 -17.07 23.72 -14.53
C GLU A 728 -17.68 22.33 -14.74
N ASN A 729 -19.01 22.28 -14.72
CA ASN A 729 -19.79 21.09 -15.07
C ASN A 729 -20.06 21.05 -16.58
N GLY A 730 -19.58 20.00 -17.25
CA GLY A 730 -20.07 19.64 -18.58
C GLY A 730 -21.44 18.94 -18.53
N PRO A 731 -22.01 18.53 -19.69
CA PRO A 731 -23.05 17.51 -19.71
C PRO A 731 -22.54 16.23 -19.02
N LYS A 732 -23.47 15.41 -18.49
CA LYS A 732 -23.28 14.33 -17.49
C LYS A 732 -22.24 13.22 -17.79
N SER A 733 -21.46 13.31 -18.87
CA SER A 733 -20.47 12.33 -19.32
C SER A 733 -19.03 12.89 -19.48
N LYS A 734 -18.77 14.17 -19.11
CA LYS A 734 -17.43 14.77 -19.21
C LYS A 734 -16.72 14.89 -17.86
N LEU A 735 -15.37 14.87 -17.89
CA LEU A 735 -14.55 15.13 -16.70
C LEU A 735 -14.84 16.52 -16.11
N HIS A 736 -14.85 16.56 -14.78
CA HIS A 736 -15.04 17.76 -13.98
C HIS A 736 -13.70 18.46 -13.75
N VAL A 737 -13.67 19.79 -13.92
CA VAL A 737 -12.44 20.61 -13.82
C VAL A 737 -12.65 21.72 -12.78
N THR A 738 -11.70 21.85 -11.85
CA THR A 738 -11.67 22.91 -10.84
C THR A 738 -10.44 23.79 -10.95
N PHE A 739 -10.60 25.06 -10.57
CA PHE A 739 -9.55 26.07 -10.58
C PHE A 739 -9.90 27.20 -9.60
N ALA A 740 -8.90 28.01 -9.22
CA ALA A 740 -9.13 29.15 -8.32
C ALA A 740 -10.14 30.13 -8.94
N LYS A 741 -11.15 30.55 -8.18
CA LYS A 741 -12.23 31.44 -8.65
C LYS A 741 -11.76 32.77 -9.27
N HIS A 742 -10.64 33.28 -8.76
CA HIS A 742 -10.01 34.48 -9.31
C HIS A 742 -8.70 34.11 -10.02
N ALA A 743 -8.55 34.60 -11.25
CA ALA A 743 -7.35 34.38 -12.05
C ALA A 743 -6.13 35.03 -11.38
N PRO A 744 -5.05 34.29 -11.04
CA PRO A 744 -3.84 34.85 -10.45
C PRO A 744 -3.13 35.89 -11.34
N LEU A 745 -3.40 35.88 -12.65
CA LEU A 745 -2.94 36.87 -13.62
C LEU A 745 -4.15 37.39 -14.42
N PRO A 746 -4.96 38.32 -13.87
CA PRO A 746 -6.27 38.68 -14.40
C PRO A 746 -6.23 39.59 -15.64
N ARG A 747 -5.06 40.13 -15.98
CA ARG A 747 -4.83 41.05 -17.12
C ARG A 747 -3.51 40.73 -17.82
N THR A 748 -3.40 39.55 -18.40
CA THR A 748 -2.23 39.13 -19.19
C THR A 748 -2.38 39.65 -20.62
N SER A 749 -1.41 40.42 -21.13
CA SER A 749 -1.49 40.92 -22.51
C SER A 749 -1.20 39.81 -23.54
N VAL A 750 -1.59 40.02 -24.80
CA VAL A 750 -1.21 39.13 -25.91
C VAL A 750 0.31 38.95 -25.97
N HIS A 751 1.07 40.05 -25.88
CA HIS A 751 2.54 40.02 -25.92
C HIS A 751 3.14 39.18 -24.78
N ASP A 752 2.57 39.21 -23.58
CA ASP A 752 2.98 38.36 -22.46
C ASP A 752 2.70 36.88 -22.72
N ILE A 753 1.57 36.54 -23.35
CA ILE A 753 1.21 35.16 -23.73
C ILE A 753 2.20 34.61 -24.77
N GLU A 754 2.48 35.41 -25.81
CA GLU A 754 3.36 35.01 -26.90
C GLU A 754 4.81 34.80 -26.40
N THR A 755 5.30 35.69 -25.53
CA THR A 755 6.69 35.70 -25.05
C THR A 755 6.92 34.94 -23.73
N LYS A 756 6.22 35.29 -22.64
CA LYS A 756 6.49 34.76 -21.28
C LYS A 756 5.91 33.36 -21.05
N PHE A 757 4.82 33.02 -21.73
CA PHE A 757 4.26 31.68 -21.78
C PHE A 757 4.73 30.87 -22.99
N ASN A 758 5.57 31.47 -23.87
CA ASN A 758 6.12 30.84 -25.07
C ASN A 758 5.02 30.20 -25.97
N CYS A 759 3.91 30.91 -26.18
CA CYS A 759 2.86 30.49 -27.12
C CYS A 759 3.16 30.93 -28.57
N GLY A 760 4.09 31.89 -28.76
CA GLY A 760 4.50 32.39 -30.08
C GLY A 760 3.46 33.25 -30.81
N GLU A 761 3.91 33.96 -31.84
CA GLU A 761 3.17 34.98 -32.63
C GLU A 761 1.88 34.47 -33.32
N TRP A 762 1.58 33.18 -33.22
CA TRP A 762 0.40 32.53 -33.80
C TRP A 762 -0.76 32.37 -32.82
N PHE A 763 -0.62 32.82 -31.56
CA PHE A 763 -1.67 32.73 -30.53
C PHE A 763 -3.04 33.25 -31.03
N LEU A 764 -3.06 34.45 -31.62
CA LEU A 764 -4.28 35.06 -32.16
C LEU A 764 -4.86 34.33 -33.39
N TRP A 765 -4.03 33.60 -34.13
CA TRP A 765 -4.48 32.78 -35.26
C TRP A 765 -5.22 31.54 -34.75
N TYR A 766 -4.65 30.81 -33.80
CA TYR A 766 -5.29 29.67 -33.14
C TYR A 766 -6.54 30.07 -32.35
N LEU A 767 -6.54 31.26 -31.74
CA LEU A 767 -7.72 31.81 -31.08
C LEU A 767 -8.84 32.10 -32.07
N ARG A 768 -8.52 32.63 -33.26
CA ARG A 768 -9.51 32.83 -34.33
C ARG A 768 -10.07 31.49 -34.82
N GLU A 769 -9.22 30.52 -35.12
CA GLU A 769 -9.62 29.16 -35.55
C GLU A 769 -10.53 28.50 -34.50
N PHE A 770 -10.23 28.63 -33.21
CA PHE A 770 -11.08 28.12 -32.13
C PHE A 770 -12.44 28.82 -32.06
N LEU A 771 -12.48 30.17 -32.10
CA LEU A 771 -13.72 30.93 -32.01
C LEU A 771 -14.64 30.66 -33.21
N GLU A 772 -14.09 30.57 -34.43
CA GLU A 772 -14.85 30.24 -35.64
C GLU A 772 -15.45 28.82 -35.56
N ASN A 773 -14.67 27.84 -35.08
CA ASN A 773 -15.15 26.47 -34.82
C ASN A 773 -16.17 26.36 -33.67
N GLN A 774 -16.27 27.37 -32.79
CA GLN A 774 -17.29 27.45 -31.73
C GLN A 774 -18.43 28.41 -32.06
N LEU A 775 -18.47 28.97 -33.28
CA LEU A 775 -19.44 29.98 -33.73
C LEU A 775 -19.46 31.27 -32.88
N ILE A 776 -18.35 31.60 -32.22
CA ILE A 776 -18.20 32.81 -31.38
C ILE A 776 -17.67 33.97 -32.26
N PRO A 777 -18.25 35.18 -32.21
CA PRO A 777 -17.83 36.30 -33.06
C PRO A 777 -16.36 36.72 -32.87
N THR A 778 -15.59 36.69 -33.96
CA THR A 778 -14.17 37.09 -33.98
C THR A 778 -13.92 38.60 -34.08
N GLY A 779 -14.98 39.41 -34.10
CA GLY A 779 -14.92 40.87 -34.23
C GLY A 779 -13.96 41.59 -33.28
N PRO A 780 -13.90 41.24 -31.97
CA PRO A 780 -12.97 41.84 -31.01
C PRO A 780 -11.48 41.60 -31.31
N LEU A 781 -11.12 40.58 -32.09
CA LEU A 781 -9.72 40.29 -32.46
C LEU A 781 -9.10 41.31 -33.45
N LYS A 782 -9.79 42.41 -33.76
CA LYS A 782 -9.33 43.46 -34.68
C LYS A 782 -8.42 44.50 -34.02
N ASP A 783 -8.52 44.69 -32.70
CA ASP A 783 -7.55 45.45 -31.92
C ASP A 783 -6.89 44.52 -30.90
N SER A 784 -5.78 43.90 -31.30
CA SER A 784 -5.00 43.03 -30.42
C SER A 784 -4.25 43.77 -29.31
N SER A 785 -4.18 45.11 -29.34
CA SER A 785 -3.39 45.90 -28.39
C SER A 785 -4.12 46.18 -27.08
N SER A 786 -5.46 46.17 -27.09
CA SER A 786 -6.29 46.34 -25.90
C SER A 786 -6.71 45.03 -25.22
N LEU A 787 -6.58 43.88 -25.89
CA LEU A 787 -6.99 42.57 -25.36
C LEU A 787 -6.11 42.09 -24.20
N HIS A 788 -6.75 41.84 -23.06
CA HIS A 788 -6.13 41.29 -21.85
C HIS A 788 -6.90 40.05 -21.38
N PHE A 789 -6.19 38.94 -21.17
CA PHE A 789 -6.77 37.65 -20.80
C PHE A 789 -6.54 37.33 -19.31
N PRO A 790 -7.56 36.84 -18.59
CA PRO A 790 -7.37 36.20 -17.29
C PRO A 790 -6.70 34.83 -17.47
N VAL A 791 -5.61 34.60 -16.73
CA VAL A 791 -4.73 33.42 -16.85
C VAL A 791 -4.54 32.73 -15.49
N TRP A 792 -4.51 31.38 -15.53
CA TRP A 792 -4.40 30.49 -14.38
C TRP A 792 -3.09 29.70 -14.36
N LYS A 793 -2.49 29.57 -13.16
CA LYS A 793 -1.23 28.83 -12.93
C LYS A 793 -1.41 27.30 -12.99
N LYS A 794 -2.58 26.80 -12.58
CA LYS A 794 -2.95 25.38 -12.54
C LYS A 794 -4.45 25.18 -12.70
N ALA A 795 -4.85 24.01 -13.18
CA ALA A 795 -6.21 23.47 -13.10
C ALA A 795 -6.16 22.02 -12.61
N VAL A 796 -7.21 21.57 -11.94
CA VAL A 796 -7.28 20.21 -11.36
C VAL A 796 -8.43 19.45 -12.02
N LEU A 797 -8.10 18.31 -12.62
CA LEU A 797 -9.06 17.37 -13.19
C LEU A 797 -9.52 16.41 -12.09
N THR A 798 -10.82 16.17 -11.98
CA THR A 798 -11.35 15.02 -11.23
C THR A 798 -11.38 13.82 -12.18
N LEU A 799 -10.41 12.91 -12.03
CA LEU A 799 -10.34 11.72 -12.89
C LEU A 799 -11.42 10.69 -12.50
N PRO A 800 -11.93 9.88 -13.46
CA PRO A 800 -12.79 8.76 -13.14
C PRO A 800 -12.05 7.68 -12.34
N CYS A 801 -12.80 7.00 -11.47
CA CYS A 801 -12.37 5.78 -10.80
C CYS A 801 -12.31 4.62 -11.81
N ILE A 802 -11.31 3.76 -11.66
CA ILE A 802 -11.07 2.57 -12.50
C ILE A 802 -10.97 1.37 -11.57
N VAL A 803 -11.62 0.26 -11.90
CA VAL A 803 -11.84 -0.86 -10.94
C VAL A 803 -10.54 -1.57 -10.58
N GLU A 804 -9.59 -1.60 -11.51
CA GLU A 804 -8.28 -2.22 -11.36
C GLU A 804 -7.31 -1.31 -10.55
N ALA A 805 -7.72 -0.08 -10.19
CA ALA A 805 -6.93 0.93 -9.48
C ALA A 805 -7.79 1.89 -8.61
N GLN A 806 -8.78 1.35 -7.88
CA GLN A 806 -9.85 2.13 -7.22
C GLN A 806 -9.38 3.17 -6.20
N ASN A 807 -8.24 2.97 -5.53
CA ASN A 807 -7.74 3.94 -4.56
C ASN A 807 -7.23 5.25 -5.22
N GLU A 808 -7.11 5.29 -6.55
CA GLU A 808 -6.89 6.54 -7.29
C GLU A 808 -8.22 7.28 -7.56
N ASN A 809 -8.90 7.76 -6.51
CA ASN A 809 -9.80 8.93 -6.60
C ASN A 809 -8.96 10.20 -6.82
N ALA A 810 -8.26 10.24 -7.95
CA ALA A 810 -7.17 11.17 -8.21
C ALA A 810 -7.67 12.53 -8.71
N SER A 811 -7.36 13.57 -7.93
CA SER A 811 -7.14 14.90 -8.48
C SER A 811 -5.85 14.89 -9.31
N ASP A 812 -5.94 15.36 -10.55
CA ASP A 812 -4.80 15.40 -11.47
C ASP A 812 -4.52 16.84 -11.92
N THR A 813 -3.31 17.33 -11.65
CA THR A 813 -3.03 18.78 -11.70
C THR A 813 -2.26 19.14 -12.98
N VAL A 814 -2.95 19.84 -13.87
CA VAL A 814 -2.38 20.47 -15.07
C VAL A 814 -1.75 21.80 -14.67
N TYR A 815 -0.45 21.95 -14.86
CA TYR A 815 0.29 23.20 -14.61
C TYR A 815 0.57 23.94 -15.93
N ALA A 816 0.49 25.27 -15.87
CA ALA A 816 0.79 26.18 -16.96
C ALA A 816 1.38 27.49 -16.40
N THR A 817 2.62 27.44 -15.90
CA THR A 817 3.30 28.63 -15.35
C THR A 817 4.40 29.12 -16.30
N MET A 818 4.46 30.44 -16.48
CA MET A 818 5.64 31.12 -17.03
C MET A 818 6.89 30.89 -16.17
N GLU A 819 8.07 31.16 -16.73
CA GLU A 819 9.32 31.25 -15.98
C GLU A 819 9.34 32.50 -15.08
N ILE A 820 9.88 32.36 -13.87
CA ILE A 820 10.11 33.46 -12.92
C ILE A 820 11.63 33.66 -12.81
N PRO A 821 12.17 34.85 -13.14
CA PRO A 821 13.59 35.15 -13.00
C PRO A 821 14.01 35.21 -11.52
N GLU A 822 15.32 35.10 -11.27
CA GLU A 822 15.88 35.27 -9.93
C GLU A 822 15.61 36.69 -9.41
N LEU A 823 15.11 36.77 -8.16
CA LEU A 823 14.66 38.02 -7.56
C LEU A 823 15.32 38.20 -6.18
N ILE A 824 16.26 39.14 -6.10
CA ILE A 824 16.90 39.53 -4.83
C ILE A 824 15.92 40.40 -4.03
N THR A 825 15.49 39.92 -2.87
CA THR A 825 14.56 40.63 -1.97
C THR A 825 15.22 40.90 -0.61
N PRO A 826 14.71 41.83 0.22
CA PRO A 826 15.19 42.03 1.60
C PRO A 826 15.05 40.78 2.48
N SER A 827 14.18 39.83 2.12
CA SER A 827 13.98 38.54 2.80
C SER A 827 14.90 37.43 2.28
N GLY A 828 15.78 37.72 1.31
CA GLY A 828 16.67 36.76 0.66
C GLY A 828 16.51 36.70 -0.85
N VAL A 829 17.33 35.89 -1.50
CA VAL A 829 17.22 35.61 -2.94
C VAL A 829 16.09 34.60 -3.16
N LYS A 830 15.07 34.98 -3.92
CA LYS A 830 14.14 34.02 -4.53
C LYS A 830 14.81 33.45 -5.78
N PRO A 831 15.13 32.14 -5.84
CA PRO A 831 15.84 31.55 -6.97
C PRO A 831 14.99 31.60 -8.25
N ARG A 832 15.66 31.56 -9.41
CA ARG A 832 15.00 31.39 -10.71
C ARG A 832 14.13 30.12 -10.70
N SER A 833 12.86 30.25 -11.04
CA SER A 833 11.92 29.13 -11.13
C SER A 833 11.51 28.92 -12.59
N ALA A 834 11.80 27.73 -13.14
CA ALA A 834 11.53 27.41 -14.55
C ALA A 834 10.03 27.27 -14.85
N ALA A 835 9.64 27.46 -16.11
CA ALA A 835 8.26 27.31 -16.57
C ALA A 835 7.71 25.88 -16.35
N ARG A 836 6.72 25.71 -15.45
CA ARG A 836 6.11 24.42 -15.13
C ARG A 836 4.92 24.19 -16.06
N THR A 837 5.13 23.34 -17.07
CA THR A 837 4.16 23.02 -18.13
C THR A 837 3.85 21.53 -18.13
N SER A 838 2.58 21.14 -17.96
CA SER A 838 2.19 19.73 -17.96
C SER A 838 2.06 19.17 -19.38
N THR A 839 2.52 17.92 -19.56
CA THR A 839 2.12 17.09 -20.69
C THR A 839 0.85 16.33 -20.35
N VAL A 840 -0.05 16.18 -21.32
CA VAL A 840 -1.44 15.74 -21.12
C VAL A 840 -1.94 14.87 -22.28
N VAL A 841 -2.95 14.04 -22.01
CA VAL A 841 -3.73 13.31 -23.01
C VAL A 841 -5.03 14.08 -23.27
N VAL A 842 -5.31 14.41 -24.53
CA VAL A 842 -6.50 15.17 -24.95
C VAL A 842 -7.36 14.30 -25.87
N ARG A 843 -8.69 14.33 -25.69
CA ARG A 843 -9.62 13.70 -26.64
C ARG A 843 -9.91 14.65 -27.80
N THR A 844 -9.77 14.15 -29.03
CA THR A 844 -9.66 14.94 -30.26
C THR A 844 -10.86 14.81 -31.22
N GLY A 845 -11.87 14.00 -30.86
CA GLY A 845 -13.10 13.82 -31.63
C GLY A 845 -13.22 12.44 -32.27
N GLU A 846 -14.38 12.16 -32.89
CA GLU A 846 -14.69 10.85 -33.48
C GLU A 846 -13.73 10.52 -34.64
N ASN A 847 -12.80 9.59 -34.39
CA ASN A 847 -11.88 9.07 -35.37
C ASN A 847 -12.40 7.71 -35.88
N THR A 848 -12.46 7.50 -37.20
CA THR A 848 -13.15 6.35 -37.82
C THR A 848 -12.39 5.02 -37.73
N ARG A 849 -11.54 4.83 -36.72
CA ARG A 849 -10.67 3.66 -36.52
C ARG A 849 -10.98 2.98 -35.19
N LYS A 850 -11.14 1.65 -35.20
CA LYS A 850 -11.28 0.84 -33.98
C LYS A 850 -9.95 0.71 -33.23
N GLY A 851 -9.98 0.77 -31.89
CA GLY A 851 -8.81 0.65 -31.01
C GLY A 851 -8.78 1.74 -29.91
N PRO A 852 -8.26 1.43 -28.70
CA PRO A 852 -8.45 2.25 -27.49
C PRO A 852 -7.71 3.60 -27.45
N LEU A 853 -6.80 3.86 -28.39
CA LEU A 853 -5.97 5.07 -28.42
C LEU A 853 -6.29 6.02 -29.60
N ASN A 854 -7.30 5.72 -30.42
CA ASN A 854 -7.48 6.39 -31.71
C ASN A 854 -8.09 7.79 -31.65
N ASP A 855 -8.92 8.08 -30.64
CA ASP A 855 -9.58 9.39 -30.49
C ASP A 855 -8.81 10.33 -29.54
N ILE A 856 -7.67 9.89 -28.99
CA ILE A 856 -6.82 10.67 -28.10
C ILE A 856 -5.44 10.98 -28.72
N THR A 857 -4.84 12.09 -28.30
CA THR A 857 -3.47 12.49 -28.68
C THR A 857 -2.81 13.25 -27.53
N ALA A 858 -1.49 13.12 -27.41
CA ALA A 858 -0.72 13.85 -26.39
C ALA A 858 -0.47 15.32 -26.80
N ALA A 859 -0.48 16.21 -25.81
CA ALA A 859 -0.15 17.62 -25.97
C ALA A 859 0.63 18.16 -24.76
N ARG A 860 1.26 19.33 -24.89
CA ARG A 860 1.89 20.08 -23.78
C ARG A 860 1.13 21.39 -23.56
N VAL A 861 0.63 21.62 -22.36
CA VAL A 861 -0.10 22.83 -22.01
C VAL A 861 0.89 23.97 -21.74
N ARG A 862 0.76 25.09 -22.48
CA ARG A 862 1.54 26.32 -22.27
C ARG A 862 0.80 27.35 -21.43
N LEU A 863 -0.52 27.47 -21.64
CA LEU A 863 -1.38 28.50 -21.03
C LEU A 863 -2.73 27.90 -20.62
N LEU A 864 -3.25 28.30 -19.47
CA LEU A 864 -4.65 28.10 -19.05
C LEU A 864 -5.31 29.48 -18.91
N PHE A 865 -6.40 29.73 -19.61
CA PHE A 865 -7.00 31.07 -19.70
C PHE A 865 -8.51 31.04 -19.95
N LYS A 866 -9.18 32.19 -19.80
CA LYS A 866 -10.57 32.39 -20.27
C LYS A 866 -10.63 33.54 -21.27
N LEU A 867 -11.65 33.55 -22.11
CA LEU A 867 -11.93 34.71 -22.96
C LEU A 867 -12.30 35.93 -22.09
N PRO A 868 -11.98 37.16 -22.53
CA PRO A 868 -12.46 38.39 -21.88
C PRO A 868 -13.99 38.46 -21.88
N LEU A 869 -14.57 39.12 -20.87
CA LEU A 869 -16.03 39.32 -20.75
C LEU A 869 -16.64 40.00 -21.99
N GLU A 870 -15.88 40.86 -22.65
CA GLU A 870 -16.23 41.56 -23.90
C GLU A 870 -16.34 40.63 -25.12
N MET A 871 -15.73 39.43 -25.06
CA MET A 871 -15.80 38.40 -26.10
C MET A 871 -16.82 37.30 -25.77
N ALA A 872 -16.84 36.87 -24.51
CA ALA A 872 -17.79 35.87 -24.01
C ALA A 872 -18.06 36.10 -22.50
N PRO A 873 -19.28 36.56 -22.11
CA PRO A 873 -19.63 36.78 -20.71
C PRO A 873 -19.55 35.52 -19.83
N SER A 874 -19.68 34.34 -20.44
CA SER A 874 -19.40 33.05 -19.82
C SER A 874 -18.48 32.23 -20.73
N SER A 875 -17.17 32.31 -20.47
CA SER A 875 -16.17 31.46 -21.10
C SER A 875 -15.94 30.21 -20.24
N PRO A 876 -15.89 29.00 -20.83
CA PRO A 876 -15.25 27.87 -20.18
C PRO A 876 -13.74 28.12 -20.04
N LEU A 877 -13.04 27.32 -19.22
CA LEU A 877 -11.58 27.35 -19.16
C LEU A 877 -10.99 26.75 -20.45
N LEU A 878 -10.09 27.50 -21.07
CA LEU A 878 -9.38 27.15 -22.29
C LEU A 878 -7.91 26.83 -21.99
N ALA A 879 -7.31 25.97 -22.82
CA ALA A 879 -5.88 25.67 -22.78
C ALA A 879 -5.25 25.93 -24.16
N PHE A 880 -4.12 26.65 -24.19
CA PHE A 880 -3.24 26.66 -25.37
C PHE A 880 -2.25 25.49 -25.24
N VAL A 881 -2.16 24.67 -26.28
CA VAL A 881 -1.40 23.42 -26.26
C VAL A 881 -0.51 23.26 -27.49
N ASP A 882 0.68 22.70 -27.30
CA ASP A 882 1.55 22.20 -28.36
C ASP A 882 1.23 20.71 -28.60
N TRP A 883 0.92 20.31 -29.82
CA TRP A 883 0.55 18.93 -30.15
C TRP A 883 1.78 18.04 -30.37
N PHE A 884 1.69 16.79 -29.90
CA PHE A 884 2.56 15.71 -30.34
C PHE A 884 1.91 14.92 -31.49
N THR A 885 2.70 14.09 -32.17
CA THR A 885 2.20 13.09 -33.12
C THR A 885 1.24 12.11 -32.45
N PRO A 886 0.20 11.58 -33.13
CA PRO A 886 -0.68 10.54 -32.58
C PRO A 886 0.06 9.26 -32.16
N PHE A 887 -0.58 8.44 -31.33
CA PHE A 887 -0.04 7.19 -30.75
C PHE A 887 0.11 6.03 -31.76
N GLN A 888 0.72 6.28 -32.92
CA GLN A 888 0.83 5.31 -34.03
C GLN A 888 2.17 4.55 -34.03
N LYS A 889 3.26 5.14 -33.54
CA LYS A 889 4.58 4.51 -33.57
C LYS A 889 4.87 3.79 -32.26
N TYR A 890 4.64 2.48 -32.22
CA TYR A 890 5.00 1.65 -31.08
C TYR A 890 6.46 1.18 -31.14
N ASN A 891 7.15 1.19 -30.00
CA ASN A 891 8.47 0.55 -29.83
C ASN A 891 8.27 -0.77 -29.08
N THR A 892 8.48 -1.89 -29.77
CA THR A 892 8.29 -3.25 -29.25
C THR A 892 9.33 -3.68 -28.23
N VAL A 893 10.48 -3.00 -28.13
CA VAL A 893 11.58 -3.29 -27.20
C VAL A 893 11.32 -2.68 -25.83
N LEU A 894 10.83 -1.44 -25.80
CA LEU A 894 10.41 -0.74 -24.58
C LEU A 894 8.95 -0.97 -24.21
N GLN A 895 8.16 -1.50 -25.16
CA GLN A 895 6.70 -1.61 -25.07
C GLN A 895 6.00 -0.24 -24.85
N MET A 896 6.55 0.82 -25.46
CA MET A 896 6.10 2.23 -25.31
C MET A 896 5.80 2.89 -26.65
N TYR A 897 4.85 3.82 -26.67
CA TYR A 897 4.60 4.69 -27.83
C TYR A 897 5.67 5.77 -27.96
N GLN A 898 6.25 5.93 -29.15
CA GLN A 898 7.18 7.01 -29.49
C GLN A 898 6.44 8.20 -30.08
N LEU A 899 6.70 9.38 -29.53
CA LEU A 899 6.17 10.67 -29.98
C LEU A 899 7.28 11.60 -30.49
N SER A 900 6.87 12.58 -31.28
CA SER A 900 7.62 13.82 -31.57
C SER A 900 6.62 14.97 -31.63
N TYR A 901 7.05 16.23 -31.59
CA TYR A 901 6.12 17.35 -31.82
C TYR A 901 5.50 17.25 -33.22
N ALA A 902 4.19 17.45 -33.30
CA ALA A 902 3.51 17.59 -34.58
C ALA A 902 3.95 18.90 -35.26
N THR A 903 4.03 18.89 -36.59
CA THR A 903 4.37 20.10 -37.35
C THR A 903 3.44 20.28 -38.55
N ARG A 904 3.08 21.53 -38.83
CA ARG A 904 2.28 21.95 -39.99
C ARG A 904 3.14 22.94 -40.77
N GLN A 905 3.43 22.63 -42.03
CA GLN A 905 4.35 23.41 -42.89
C GLN A 905 5.75 23.67 -42.25
N ARG A 906 6.29 22.71 -41.48
CA ARG A 906 7.54 22.79 -40.69
C ARG A 906 7.52 23.71 -39.46
N VAL A 907 6.41 24.41 -39.19
CA VAL A 907 6.18 25.10 -37.91
C VAL A 907 5.59 24.10 -36.92
N GLN A 908 5.88 24.26 -35.62
CA GLN A 908 5.27 23.47 -34.55
C GLN A 908 3.75 23.61 -34.58
N HIS A 909 3.02 22.50 -34.46
CA HIS A 909 1.57 22.52 -34.49
C HIS A 909 1.02 22.70 -33.08
N SER A 910 0.52 23.89 -32.77
CA SER A 910 -0.18 24.20 -31.53
C SER A 910 -1.69 24.27 -31.76
N GLY A 911 -2.47 24.69 -30.76
CA GLY A 911 -3.91 24.91 -30.87
C GLY A 911 -4.54 25.34 -29.55
N ILE A 912 -5.83 25.69 -29.59
CA ILE A 912 -6.62 26.02 -28.39
C ILE A 912 -7.73 24.99 -28.23
N ILE A 913 -7.87 24.47 -27.00
CA ILE A 913 -8.85 23.46 -26.62
C ILE A 913 -9.65 23.90 -25.40
N LEU A 914 -10.82 23.30 -25.18
CA LEU A 914 -11.49 23.31 -23.88
C LEU A 914 -10.65 22.50 -22.88
N ALA A 915 -10.42 23.03 -21.67
CA ALA A 915 -9.71 22.30 -20.62
C ALA A 915 -10.41 20.97 -20.25
N SER A 916 -11.74 20.91 -20.37
CA SER A 916 -12.56 19.70 -20.20
C SER A 916 -12.45 18.66 -21.33
N SER A 917 -11.62 18.91 -22.36
CA SER A 917 -11.21 17.87 -23.33
C SER A 917 -9.97 17.08 -22.87
N ILE A 918 -9.23 17.60 -21.88
CA ILE A 918 -8.10 16.91 -21.27
C ILE A 918 -8.63 15.71 -20.47
N GLN A 919 -8.10 14.52 -20.75
CA GLN A 919 -8.49 13.27 -20.07
C GLN A 919 -7.66 13.04 -18.81
N GLN A 920 -6.35 13.29 -18.88
CA GLN A 920 -5.39 13.21 -17.77
C GLN A 920 -4.06 13.87 -18.14
N THR A 921 -3.20 14.13 -17.17
CA THR A 921 -1.76 14.36 -17.41
C THR A 921 -1.07 13.09 -17.92
N CYS A 922 0.13 13.20 -18.47
CA CYS A 922 1.01 12.07 -18.76
C CYS A 922 2.48 12.46 -18.58
N HIS A 923 3.39 11.49 -18.53
CA HIS A 923 4.83 11.72 -18.41
C HIS A 923 5.55 11.29 -19.71
N LEU A 924 6.43 12.15 -20.22
CA LEU A 924 7.20 11.90 -21.44
C LEU A 924 8.68 11.69 -21.12
N MET A 925 9.24 10.59 -21.61
CA MET A 925 10.63 10.21 -21.38
C MET A 925 11.47 10.55 -22.61
N PRO A 926 12.57 11.32 -22.51
CA PRO A 926 13.39 11.66 -23.68
C PRO A 926 14.03 10.43 -24.33
N GLU A 927 14.06 10.38 -25.67
CA GLU A 927 14.82 9.35 -26.41
C GLU A 927 16.33 9.67 -26.39
N PHE A 928 17.07 9.05 -25.48
CA PHE A 928 18.53 9.21 -25.37
C PHE A 928 19.34 8.60 -26.52
N GLY A 929 18.84 7.52 -27.12
CA GLY A 929 19.57 6.73 -28.12
C GLY A 929 20.91 6.15 -27.60
N ARG A 930 21.78 5.78 -28.55
CA ARG A 930 23.09 5.14 -28.30
C ARG A 930 24.24 6.10 -27.99
N ILE A 931 24.06 7.40 -28.22
CA ILE A 931 25.09 8.44 -27.97
C ILE A 931 25.08 8.90 -26.50
N GLY A 932 23.96 8.68 -25.81
CA GLY A 932 23.78 9.03 -24.41
C GLY A 932 23.03 10.35 -24.19
N ALA A 933 22.71 10.64 -22.94
CA ALA A 933 21.96 11.85 -22.58
C ALA A 933 22.75 13.12 -22.93
N ASN A 934 22.12 14.00 -23.71
CA ASN A 934 22.72 15.25 -24.17
C ASN A 934 23.03 16.17 -22.97
N ILE A 935 24.23 16.76 -22.95
CA ILE A 935 24.66 17.69 -21.90
C ILE A 935 23.87 19.02 -21.87
N LEU A 936 23.11 19.31 -22.94
CA LEU A 936 22.23 20.47 -23.06
C LEU A 936 20.77 20.17 -22.68
N TRP A 937 20.48 18.98 -22.14
CA TRP A 937 19.17 18.64 -21.57
C TRP A 937 19.25 18.61 -20.04
N ASP A 938 18.16 19.07 -19.43
CA ASP A 938 17.81 18.94 -18.02
C ASP A 938 16.27 18.85 -17.92
N SER A 939 15.71 18.56 -16.75
CA SER A 939 14.27 18.41 -16.55
C SER A 939 13.41 19.64 -16.88
N THR A 940 14.02 20.83 -17.03
CA THR A 940 13.34 22.08 -17.42
C THR A 940 13.45 22.36 -18.92
N THR A 941 14.56 21.97 -19.57
CA THR A 941 14.83 22.26 -20.99
C THR A 941 14.56 21.09 -21.93
N VAL A 942 14.45 19.87 -21.43
CA VAL A 942 14.31 18.66 -22.26
C VAL A 942 13.04 18.65 -23.11
N LEU A 943 11.92 19.20 -22.62
CA LEU A 943 10.66 19.29 -23.38
C LEU A 943 10.75 20.25 -24.58
N ASP A 944 11.70 21.19 -24.59
CA ASP A 944 11.90 22.15 -25.70
C ASP A 944 13.12 21.78 -26.58
N ARG A 945 13.95 20.81 -26.15
CA ARG A 945 15.22 20.44 -26.81
C ARG A 945 15.35 18.99 -27.24
N CYS A 946 14.49 18.08 -26.77
CA CYS A 946 14.50 16.69 -27.19
C CYS A 946 13.56 16.50 -28.39
N PRO A 947 14.01 15.90 -29.51
CA PRO A 947 13.19 15.79 -30.72
C PRO A 947 12.11 14.71 -30.62
N LYS A 948 12.26 13.76 -29.69
CA LYS A 948 11.43 12.57 -29.57
C LYS A 948 11.33 12.09 -28.13
N PHE A 949 10.18 11.53 -27.78
CA PHE A 949 9.88 11.04 -26.45
C PHE A 949 9.23 9.66 -26.52
N TYR A 950 9.30 8.91 -25.42
CA TYR A 950 8.45 7.77 -25.13
C TYR A 950 7.35 8.17 -24.14
N VAL A 951 6.12 7.77 -24.39
CA VAL A 951 5.04 7.86 -23.39
C VAL A 951 5.35 6.89 -22.26
N ASN A 952 5.31 7.34 -21.01
CA ASN A 952 5.53 6.45 -19.88
C ASN A 952 4.22 5.78 -19.42
N PRO A 953 4.02 4.47 -19.62
CA PRO A 953 2.90 3.75 -19.05
C PRO A 953 3.03 3.58 -17.52
N TYR A 954 4.25 3.60 -16.99
CA TYR A 954 4.53 3.27 -15.59
C TYR A 954 4.34 4.46 -14.63
N LEU A 955 3.64 5.53 -15.04
CA LEU A 955 3.45 6.73 -14.22
C LEU A 955 2.42 6.49 -13.09
N ARG A 956 1.27 5.89 -13.41
CA ARG A 956 0.18 5.45 -12.52
C ARG A 956 -0.42 4.17 -13.10
N HIS A 957 -1.22 3.43 -12.32
CA HIS A 957 -1.86 2.23 -12.85
C HIS A 957 -2.85 2.55 -13.98
N ARG A 958 -3.49 3.72 -13.97
CA ARG A 958 -4.32 4.20 -15.11
C ARG A 958 -3.53 4.47 -16.40
N ASP A 959 -2.27 4.90 -16.31
CA ASP A 959 -1.42 5.07 -17.49
C ASP A 959 -0.98 3.70 -18.03
N PHE A 960 -0.74 2.73 -17.14
CA PHE A 960 -0.41 1.36 -17.51
C PHE A 960 -1.60 0.65 -18.17
N LEU A 961 -2.81 0.82 -17.64
CA LEU A 961 -4.04 0.31 -18.26
C LEU A 961 -4.18 0.87 -19.68
N LEU A 962 -4.24 2.20 -19.82
CA LEU A 962 -4.44 2.87 -21.11
C LEU A 962 -3.35 2.53 -22.15
N PHE A 963 -2.08 2.51 -21.77
CA PHE A 963 -0.96 2.39 -22.72
C PHE A 963 -0.34 0.98 -22.84
N ARG A 964 -0.70 0.03 -21.96
CA ARG A 964 -0.21 -1.37 -22.01
C ARG A 964 -1.34 -2.39 -22.06
N TYR A 965 -2.27 -2.36 -21.10
CA TYR A 965 -3.24 -3.44 -20.90
C TYR A 965 -4.45 -3.35 -21.85
N ASP A 966 -5.06 -2.18 -22.03
CA ASP A 966 -6.21 -2.02 -22.92
C ASP A 966 -5.84 -2.31 -24.39
N PRO A 967 -4.66 -1.87 -24.92
CA PRO A 967 -4.18 -2.30 -26.23
C PRO A 967 -3.89 -3.81 -26.33
N TYR A 968 -3.44 -4.44 -25.24
CA TYR A 968 -3.19 -5.89 -25.18
C TYR A 968 -4.53 -6.67 -25.25
N LEU A 969 -5.52 -6.31 -24.44
CA LEU A 969 -6.88 -6.89 -24.51
C LEU A 969 -7.51 -6.70 -25.89
N TYR A 970 -7.36 -5.51 -26.48
CA TYR A 970 -7.85 -5.23 -27.83
C TYR A 970 -7.18 -6.13 -28.89
N SER A 971 -5.87 -6.37 -28.79
CA SER A 971 -5.16 -7.27 -29.71
C SER A 971 -5.58 -8.75 -29.56
N ILE A 972 -6.00 -9.18 -28.37
CA ILE A 972 -6.51 -10.54 -28.14
C ILE A 972 -7.92 -10.69 -28.72
N SER A 973 -8.80 -9.68 -28.57
CA SER A 973 -10.17 -9.77 -29.07
C SER A 973 -10.26 -9.68 -30.60
N GLU A 974 -9.39 -8.92 -31.27
CA GLU A 974 -9.24 -9.00 -32.74
C GLU A 974 -8.75 -10.40 -33.17
N ALA A 975 -7.71 -10.94 -32.52
CA ALA A 975 -7.18 -12.27 -32.85
C ALA A 975 -8.19 -13.42 -32.61
N ALA A 976 -9.07 -13.29 -31.61
CA ALA A 976 -10.16 -14.23 -31.38
C ALA A 976 -11.23 -14.15 -32.48
N GLN A 977 -11.64 -12.94 -32.88
CA GLN A 977 -12.62 -12.73 -33.96
C GLN A 977 -12.12 -13.25 -35.32
N ASP A 978 -10.83 -13.05 -35.64
CA ASP A 978 -10.20 -13.61 -36.85
C ASP A 978 -10.17 -15.14 -36.83
N LEU A 979 -9.98 -15.75 -35.65
CA LEU A 979 -10.01 -17.21 -35.48
C LEU A 979 -11.42 -17.78 -35.64
N GLU A 980 -12.42 -17.17 -35.02
CA GLU A 980 -13.84 -17.57 -35.13
C GLU A 980 -14.32 -17.46 -36.59
N ALA A 981 -14.04 -16.33 -37.25
CA ALA A 981 -14.35 -16.15 -38.68
C ALA A 981 -13.67 -17.20 -39.57
N SER A 982 -12.43 -17.61 -39.24
CA SER A 982 -11.73 -18.68 -39.96
C SER A 982 -12.44 -20.04 -39.78
N VAL A 983 -12.91 -20.36 -38.58
CA VAL A 983 -13.66 -21.61 -38.29
C VAL A 983 -15.06 -21.61 -38.93
N GLU A 984 -15.73 -20.45 -39.01
CA GLU A 984 -16.98 -20.31 -39.79
C GLU A 984 -16.74 -20.55 -41.29
N ILE A 985 -15.62 -20.07 -41.84
CA ILE A 985 -15.26 -20.28 -43.25
C ILE A 985 -14.96 -21.76 -43.54
N GLU A 986 -14.23 -22.47 -42.67
CA GLU A 986 -13.95 -23.89 -42.85
C GLU A 986 -15.21 -24.78 -42.66
N SER A 987 -16.03 -24.48 -41.66
CA SER A 987 -17.25 -25.26 -41.40
C SER A 987 -18.30 -25.13 -42.52
N ASN A 988 -18.37 -23.97 -43.18
CA ASN A 988 -19.18 -23.76 -44.39
C ASN A 988 -18.62 -24.46 -45.65
N GLN A 989 -17.38 -24.95 -45.65
CA GLN A 989 -16.77 -25.67 -46.80
C GLN A 989 -16.99 -27.19 -46.77
N ARG A 990 -17.96 -27.71 -45.99
CA ARG A 990 -18.35 -29.13 -46.08
C ARG A 990 -18.90 -29.48 -47.47
N PRO A 991 -18.37 -30.51 -48.16
CA PRO A 991 -18.66 -30.74 -49.58
C PRO A 991 -20.10 -31.19 -49.83
N ARG A 992 -20.75 -30.56 -50.81
CA ARG A 992 -22.07 -30.98 -51.33
C ARG A 992 -22.02 -32.45 -51.79
N LYS A 993 -22.66 -33.36 -51.03
CA LYS A 993 -22.87 -34.75 -51.45
C LYS A 993 -23.64 -34.78 -52.79
N ARG A 994 -22.98 -35.22 -53.86
CA ARG A 994 -23.63 -35.55 -55.13
C ARG A 994 -24.69 -36.63 -54.89
N LYS A 995 -25.97 -36.30 -55.01
CA LYS A 995 -27.00 -37.31 -55.30
C LYS A 995 -26.77 -37.83 -56.72
N ARG A 996 -26.84 -39.15 -56.89
CA ARG A 996 -27.17 -39.81 -58.16
C ARG A 996 -28.65 -40.19 -58.11
N SER A 997 -29.23 -40.43 -59.31
CA SER A 997 -30.67 -40.42 -59.62
C SER A 997 -31.33 -39.10 -59.21
#